data_AF-A0A968X8I5-F1
#
_entry.id   AF-A0A968X8I5-F1
#
_cell.length_a   1.000
_cell.length_b   1.000
_cell.length_c   1.000
_cell.angle_alpha   90.00
_cell.angle_beta   90.00
_cell.angle_gamma   90.00
#
_symmetry.space_group_name_H-M   'P 1'
#
loop_
_entity.id
_entity.type
_entity.pdbx_description
1 polymer ?
#
loop_
_entity_poly.entity_id
_entity_poly.type
_entity_poly.pdbx_seq_one_letter_code
_entity_poly.pdbx_strand_id
1 'polypeptide(L)'
;MDKTPQFSLTLDAQMGQPLEQLLNLDAPLFGVVQSPMGVDAIADIGTLQPMSNATLMYLGSIEGSVIPESSSIAWAQPEMGLLASNSAVVTPWDAVQPEDVLTNPGLAVPIPKEIVFIDGGVENYQEILKGVNPWAEVVILGSDRDGISQITEVLSHRDDLSAIHIFSHGNEAALNLGDTKLTQKNLANYSSQIQTWKSALNDTADILLYGCDLASGISGQQFINQLSYLTGADVAASDDLTGASILGGDWLLEYTTGSIETTAIQSSYSGVLFDLTIADIYTAWQSGTLDPNNWNPATLKLDDNSFVSGQLTIGVNNSQTLEIKGASLGAFVGTGASTATTADDRGLSFSGVNVQLTLSANGNYDYEFAGQASLTNVADLALSADRFIATGKKDGATVAKTTVELNDFDLALGSVGRLTGNTLAYSVQNGSLEILTDNAAAYFGKGFDTPLTDEDDAGLQISNLNFNLSVPTGAGYSYAITQGTAAISDVAGLSLSAANVVASGDADNVNIALTNFDLGLGDTARLSGTTLNFIAADNAGTKTTKFTTTGATAFVGQGASTSTLSDDIGLEVSNSSLNLLLNEGHTYRYDLNAQSLAMRGLPGAVISAQTVAIAGASGDPTQATLGNFTLQLANDLRLSGDELGFLTDGDKTTLAGNNLSGFVGNGFGSASPIGLGISNASLGMLLKETSGGTGGYAVRLDGRAALLGVPDVKVTGSVAVALNRMGEAIDEVIPLGATTKSLVFTQEEANLTQIKGLLDIDLAGFAALQGSFSIEQTADALLIGATDASAFVGAAGSGVQISNANLGLLVETDRANAFALVGNGDAAIVGIQGLTGGGSVSLAVNRTGLVVNQVIETPGGTVEVKFEDDSEVTEVSGLMDLSVENYAILKGAVKVNKKATKVGNVTETQLLVGVTDATAFVGTGAGTKDASGFELRDGRLGLVIETKTEPGQATQEGFALVGSGLAGLVGIDELSLTGGAKIAINRMGKPVDVTIDTLSGSVAVKFDQAADVTRVTGSGMLNLMGVVQASGDFGIDKTETTTNGVTKSKLLLGMKNSDVFVGGAAGTPSQSGIQIRDGELGLVVFSEKTATTVSESKYAFQASGSAGLVGVQDLTLEGDLAVRINRTGILVDETVEVGLDGDSVRINFGAGQENQTRVKGQLI
;
A
#
# COMPACT_ATOMS: atom_id res chain seq x y z
N MET A 1 82.65 25.17 -9.07
CA MET A 1 81.99 24.51 -7.93
C MET A 1 80.86 25.44 -7.50
N ASP A 2 79.75 25.53 -8.22
CA ASP A 2 78.76 24.51 -8.63
C ASP A 2 77.68 24.36 -7.55
N LYS A 3 76.38 24.49 -7.85
CA LYS A 3 75.73 24.81 -9.14
C LYS A 3 74.40 25.54 -8.89
N THR A 4 74.07 26.50 -9.76
CA THR A 4 72.73 27.08 -9.87
C THR A 4 71.82 26.21 -10.75
N PRO A 5 70.52 26.09 -10.45
CA PRO A 5 69.50 25.86 -11.47
C PRO A 5 69.14 27.20 -12.13
N GLN A 6 68.86 27.19 -13.44
CA GLN A 6 68.35 28.37 -14.16
C GLN A 6 66.83 28.27 -14.31
N PHE A 7 66.12 29.38 -14.11
CA PHE A 7 64.76 29.55 -14.64
C PHE A 7 64.87 30.14 -16.05
N SER A 8 64.49 29.38 -17.07
CA SER A 8 64.33 29.86 -18.45
C SER A 8 62.85 30.12 -18.73
N LEU A 9 62.43 31.37 -18.62
CA LEU A 9 61.06 31.79 -18.89
C LEU A 9 60.91 32.14 -20.38
N THR A 10 60.63 31.12 -21.20
CA THR A 10 60.35 31.30 -22.62
C THR A 10 58.89 31.71 -22.80
N LEU A 11 58.64 32.99 -23.08
CA LEU A 11 57.40 33.41 -23.70
C LEU A 11 57.41 32.93 -25.16
N ASP A 12 56.44 32.10 -25.54
CA ASP A 12 56.07 31.91 -26.95
C ASP A 12 54.56 32.14 -27.07
N ALA A 13 54.13 32.74 -28.18
CA ALA A 13 52.82 33.35 -28.33
C ALA A 13 52.15 32.88 -29.62
N GLN A 14 51.30 31.86 -29.52
CA GLN A 14 50.40 31.47 -30.60
C GLN A 14 48.96 31.35 -30.11
N MET A 15 48.15 32.34 -30.48
CA MET A 15 46.70 32.22 -30.47
C MET A 15 46.24 31.41 -31.69
N GLY A 16 45.23 30.56 -31.52
CA GLY A 16 44.32 30.19 -32.59
C GLY A 16 44.36 28.75 -33.10
N GLN A 17 43.63 27.85 -32.42
CA GLN A 17 42.78 26.83 -33.04
C GLN A 17 41.46 26.68 -32.23
N PRO A 18 40.37 26.14 -32.82
CA PRO A 18 39.04 26.14 -32.19
C PRO A 18 38.82 25.09 -31.09
N LEU A 19 37.73 25.27 -30.34
CA LEU A 19 37.39 24.51 -29.13
C LEU A 19 36.40 23.34 -29.39
N GLU A 20 36.75 22.40 -30.28
CA GLU A 20 35.95 21.18 -30.50
C GLU A 20 36.81 19.91 -30.54
N GLN A 21 36.99 19.26 -29.38
CA GLN A 21 37.16 17.80 -29.21
C GLN A 21 37.48 17.48 -27.72
N LEU A 22 36.46 17.36 -26.87
CA LEU A 22 36.61 16.77 -25.53
C LEU A 22 35.28 16.25 -24.92
N LEU A 23 34.47 15.59 -25.76
CA LEU A 23 33.23 14.93 -25.35
C LEU A 23 32.99 13.70 -26.23
N ASN A 24 33.48 12.53 -25.79
CA ASN A 24 32.98 11.23 -26.25
C ASN A 24 33.32 10.16 -25.20
N LEU A 25 32.31 9.57 -24.57
CA LEU A 25 32.46 8.60 -23.49
C LEU A 25 31.33 7.57 -23.60
N ASP A 26 31.46 6.67 -24.58
CA ASP A 26 30.43 5.72 -24.95
C ASP A 26 30.21 4.65 -23.86
N ALA A 27 28.94 4.47 -23.47
CA ALA A 27 28.46 3.34 -22.67
C ALA A 27 27.57 2.42 -23.52
N PRO A 28 27.64 1.09 -23.38
CA PRO A 28 26.98 0.16 -24.30
C PRO A 28 25.48 0.00 -24.03
N LEU A 29 24.69 0.13 -25.09
CA LEU A 29 23.26 -0.25 -25.10
C LEU A 29 23.11 -1.76 -25.31
N PHE A 30 22.24 -2.39 -24.52
CA PHE A 30 21.75 -3.76 -24.75
C PHE A 30 20.44 -3.74 -25.57
N GLY A 31 20.25 -4.74 -26.43
CA GLY A 31 19.06 -4.90 -27.29
C GLY A 31 18.81 -6.36 -27.65
N VAL A 32 17.54 -6.71 -27.93
CA VAL A 32 16.99 -8.08 -27.94
C VAL A 32 15.80 -8.13 -28.92
N VAL A 33 15.34 -9.26 -29.48
CA VAL A 33 15.68 -10.71 -29.36
C VAL A 33 15.63 -11.32 -30.78
N GLN A 34 16.24 -12.49 -31.04
CA GLN A 34 15.51 -13.60 -31.72
C GLN A 34 16.21 -14.97 -31.66
N SER A 35 15.39 -16.03 -31.54
CA SER A 35 15.73 -17.46 -31.57
C SER A 35 15.18 -18.14 -32.83
N PRO A 36 15.61 -19.38 -33.16
CA PRO A 36 14.59 -20.36 -33.55
C PRO A 36 14.82 -21.84 -33.11
N MET A 37 13.74 -22.44 -32.60
CA MET A 37 13.24 -23.82 -32.83
C MET A 37 14.02 -25.10 -32.40
N GLY A 38 13.32 -25.94 -31.63
CA GLY A 38 13.35 -27.42 -31.73
C GLY A 38 14.10 -28.20 -30.63
N VAL A 39 13.79 -29.46 -30.30
CA VAL A 39 12.65 -30.38 -30.62
C VAL A 39 12.46 -31.36 -29.43
N ASP A 40 11.24 -31.87 -29.26
CA ASP A 40 10.69 -32.91 -28.36
C ASP A 40 11.61 -34.03 -27.76
N ALA A 41 11.22 -34.50 -26.55
CA ALA A 41 10.71 -35.87 -26.25
C ALA A 41 11.41 -36.74 -25.15
N ILE A 42 10.59 -37.54 -24.43
CA ILE A 42 10.92 -38.79 -23.64
C ILE A 42 11.77 -38.59 -22.35
N ALA A 43 11.54 -39.20 -21.18
CA ALA A 43 10.45 -39.98 -20.54
C ALA A 43 10.66 -39.89 -19.00
N ASP A 44 9.62 -39.87 -18.15
CA ASP A 44 9.00 -41.01 -17.45
C ASP A 44 9.96 -42.10 -16.91
N ILE A 45 9.97 -42.25 -15.57
CA ILE A 45 10.37 -43.38 -14.71
C ILE A 45 10.05 -42.96 -13.25
N GLY A 46 9.40 -43.80 -12.43
CA GLY A 46 9.28 -43.48 -10.99
C GLY A 46 8.32 -44.28 -10.09
N THR A 47 7.47 -45.17 -10.59
CA THR A 47 6.47 -45.85 -9.74
C THR A 47 7.10 -46.90 -8.81
N LEU A 48 7.06 -46.66 -7.48
CA LEU A 48 7.33 -47.67 -6.45
C LEU A 48 6.35 -47.58 -5.26
N GLN A 49 5.34 -48.44 -5.29
CA GLN A 49 4.82 -49.12 -4.11
C GLN A 49 5.53 -50.49 -3.97
N PRO A 50 5.39 -51.26 -2.87
CA PRO A 50 4.53 -51.06 -1.69
C PRO A 50 5.30 -51.15 -0.35
N MET A 51 4.58 -51.10 0.79
CA MET A 51 4.49 -52.26 1.71
C MET A 51 3.47 -52.04 2.84
N SER A 52 3.00 -53.15 3.42
CA SER A 52 1.89 -53.24 4.37
C SER A 52 2.32 -53.68 5.78
N ASN A 53 1.43 -53.44 6.75
CA ASN A 53 1.33 -54.09 8.08
C ASN A 53 2.40 -53.77 9.15
N ALA A 54 1.93 -53.12 10.24
CA ALA A 54 2.38 -53.42 11.60
C ALA A 54 1.23 -53.19 12.59
N THR A 55 0.60 -54.26 13.06
CA THR A 55 -0.39 -54.27 14.16
C THR A 55 0.34 -54.26 15.52
N LEU A 56 -0.20 -53.62 16.57
CA LEU A 56 -0.45 -54.22 17.92
C LEU A 56 -0.72 -53.21 19.05
N MET A 57 -1.59 -53.64 19.97
CA MET A 57 -1.71 -53.23 21.40
C MET A 57 -2.26 -51.82 21.70
N TYR A 58 -2.88 -51.55 22.87
CA TYR A 58 -2.94 -52.35 24.11
C TYR A 58 -4.38 -52.41 24.73
N LEU A 59 -4.54 -53.19 25.81
CA LEU A 59 -5.82 -53.50 26.49
C LEU A 59 -6.22 -52.45 27.55
N GLY A 60 -7.49 -52.48 28.00
CA GLY A 60 -7.99 -51.58 29.06
C GLY A 60 -9.36 -51.92 29.65
N SER A 61 -9.63 -53.17 30.04
CA SER A 61 -10.91 -53.60 30.67
C SER A 61 -10.77 -53.96 32.15
N ILE A 62 -11.45 -53.26 33.06
CA ILE A 62 -11.67 -53.65 34.47
C ILE A 62 -13.11 -53.28 34.89
N GLU A 63 -13.69 -54.08 35.77
CA GLU A 63 -15.07 -54.01 36.27
C GLU A 63 -15.28 -52.98 37.41
N GLY A 64 -16.54 -52.64 37.72
CA GLY A 64 -16.89 -51.79 38.86
C GLY A 64 -18.39 -51.70 39.15
N SER A 65 -18.92 -52.64 39.95
CA SER A 65 -20.34 -52.68 40.36
C SER A 65 -20.66 -51.72 41.51
N VAL A 66 -21.88 -51.17 41.55
CA VAL A 66 -22.74 -51.06 42.75
C VAL A 66 -24.18 -50.67 42.34
N ILE A 67 -25.18 -51.28 43.00
CA ILE A 67 -26.65 -51.05 42.92
C ILE A 67 -27.09 -50.40 44.27
N PRO A 68 -28.30 -49.79 44.45
CA PRO A 68 -29.61 -50.38 44.07
C PRO A 68 -30.80 -49.44 43.76
N GLU A 69 -31.93 -50.06 43.35
CA GLU A 69 -33.35 -49.80 43.77
C GLU A 69 -34.01 -48.40 43.59
N SER A 70 -35.33 -48.27 43.38
CA SER A 70 -36.44 -49.24 43.19
C SER A 70 -37.73 -48.56 42.70
N SER A 71 -38.73 -49.38 42.31
CA SER A 71 -40.19 -49.09 42.29
C SER A 71 -40.70 -47.87 41.49
N SER A 72 -41.35 -48.03 40.33
CA SER A 72 -42.66 -48.67 40.05
C SER A 72 -43.90 -47.81 40.36
N ILE A 73 -44.42 -47.13 39.33
CA ILE A 73 -45.83 -46.66 39.26
C ILE A 73 -46.64 -47.67 38.38
N ALA A 74 -47.84 -47.32 37.87
CA ALA A 74 -49.07 -47.95 38.39
C ALA A 74 -50.47 -47.53 37.62
N TRP A 75 -51.70 -48.16 37.30
CA TRP A 75 -52.47 -49.46 36.89
C TRP A 75 -53.75 -49.23 35.94
N ALA A 76 -54.49 -50.32 35.55
CA ALA A 76 -55.86 -50.64 34.97
C ALA A 76 -56.30 -50.30 33.48
N GLN A 77 -57.23 -51.11 32.88
CA GLN A 77 -58.38 -50.89 31.90
C GLN A 77 -59.67 -51.35 32.69
N PRO A 78 -60.84 -51.92 32.24
CA PRO A 78 -61.44 -52.43 30.96
C PRO A 78 -61.93 -51.48 29.83
N GLU A 79 -62.56 -51.84 28.69
CA GLU A 79 -63.51 -52.92 28.21
C GLU A 79 -63.10 -53.51 26.80
N MET A 80 -63.81 -54.19 25.87
CA MET A 80 -65.05 -54.99 25.69
C MET A 80 -65.01 -55.89 24.36
N GLY A 81 -65.33 -57.21 24.37
CA GLY A 81 -65.40 -58.25 23.26
C GLY A 81 -66.44 -58.18 22.07
N LEU A 82 -67.12 -59.22 21.52
CA LEU A 82 -67.22 -60.70 21.75
C LEU A 82 -67.83 -61.54 20.55
N LEU A 83 -67.59 -62.88 20.52
CA LEU A 83 -68.20 -64.02 19.75
C LEU A 83 -67.85 -64.20 18.25
N ALA A 84 -67.90 -65.39 17.58
CA ALA A 84 -68.55 -66.71 17.80
C ALA A 84 -67.96 -67.81 16.83
N SER A 85 -68.23 -69.14 16.83
CA SER A 85 -68.96 -70.11 17.71
C SER A 85 -68.93 -71.61 17.25
N ASN A 86 -68.82 -72.57 18.20
CA ASN A 86 -69.71 -73.77 18.41
C ASN A 86 -69.71 -75.05 17.51
N SER A 87 -69.54 -76.25 18.12
CA SER A 87 -70.23 -77.57 17.84
C SER A 87 -69.69 -78.72 18.72
N ALA A 88 -70.41 -79.77 19.19
CA ALA A 88 -71.86 -80.11 19.14
C ALA A 88 -72.28 -81.27 20.12
N VAL A 89 -73.48 -81.15 20.75
CA VAL A 89 -74.52 -82.18 21.06
C VAL A 89 -74.16 -83.42 21.95
N VAL A 90 -74.90 -83.80 23.03
CA VAL A 90 -76.12 -84.69 23.08
C VAL A 90 -76.96 -84.54 24.38
N THR A 91 -78.24 -84.12 24.20
CA THR A 91 -79.55 -84.38 24.89
C THR A 91 -79.73 -85.33 26.13
N PRO A 92 -80.91 -85.36 26.84
CA PRO A 92 -81.85 -84.28 27.28
C PRO A 92 -82.55 -84.53 28.68
N TRP A 93 -83.63 -83.75 28.97
CA TRP A 93 -84.58 -83.79 30.13
C TRP A 93 -84.03 -83.29 31.48
N ASP A 94 -84.80 -82.60 32.32
CA ASP A 94 -86.27 -82.34 32.33
C ASP A 94 -86.61 -80.84 32.53
N ALA A 95 -87.89 -80.45 32.36
CA ALA A 95 -88.31 -79.05 32.31
C ALA A 95 -89.12 -78.53 33.52
N VAL A 96 -88.79 -77.32 33.99
CA VAL A 96 -89.67 -76.44 34.80
C VAL A 96 -89.51 -74.98 34.32
N GLN A 97 -90.62 -74.24 34.27
CA GLN A 97 -90.68 -72.79 34.01
C GLN A 97 -91.27 -72.09 35.26
N PRO A 98 -91.05 -70.76 35.43
CA PRO A 98 -90.92 -70.17 36.76
C PRO A 98 -92.25 -69.79 37.43
N GLU A 99 -92.22 -69.72 38.76
CA GLU A 99 -92.64 -68.56 39.57
C GLU A 99 -92.16 -68.77 41.04
N ASP A 100 -92.28 -67.76 41.89
CA ASP A 100 -91.84 -67.71 43.32
C ASP A 100 -90.36 -68.00 43.64
N VAL A 101 -89.54 -66.94 43.85
CA VAL A 101 -89.07 -66.51 45.20
C VAL A 101 -88.68 -65.03 45.15
N LEU A 102 -89.50 -64.15 45.72
CA LEU A 102 -89.13 -62.77 46.09
C LEU A 102 -89.38 -62.48 47.58
N THR A 103 -88.81 -63.29 48.49
CA THR A 103 -88.58 -62.91 49.91
C THR A 103 -87.59 -63.85 50.61
N ASN A 104 -86.28 -63.67 50.42
CA ASN A 104 -85.27 -64.20 51.37
C ASN A 104 -83.94 -63.41 51.32
N PRO A 105 -83.63 -62.54 52.30
CA PRO A 105 -82.35 -61.85 52.38
C PRO A 105 -81.28 -62.78 52.98
N GLY A 106 -80.73 -63.71 52.17
CA GLY A 106 -79.79 -64.72 52.68
C GLY A 106 -78.88 -65.42 51.67
N LEU A 107 -79.00 -65.15 50.36
CA LEU A 107 -78.11 -65.69 49.33
C LEU A 107 -77.83 -64.61 48.28
N ALA A 108 -76.69 -63.94 48.41
CA ALA A 108 -76.09 -63.18 47.32
C ALA A 108 -74.93 -64.01 46.77
N VAL A 109 -74.95 -64.30 45.47
CA VAL A 109 -73.76 -64.77 44.76
C VAL A 109 -72.92 -63.52 44.45
N PRO A 110 -71.63 -63.46 44.83
CA PRO A 110 -70.75 -62.38 44.41
C PRO A 110 -70.67 -62.34 42.88
N ILE A 111 -70.79 -61.15 42.29
CA ILE A 111 -70.41 -60.96 40.89
C ILE A 111 -68.87 -60.89 40.88
N PRO A 112 -68.17 -61.68 40.03
CA PRO A 112 -66.71 -61.61 39.94
C PRO A 112 -66.24 -60.18 39.62
N LYS A 113 -65.23 -59.68 40.33
CA LYS A 113 -64.62 -58.37 40.03
C LYS A 113 -63.58 -58.57 38.93
N GLU A 114 -64.01 -58.41 37.69
CA GLU A 114 -63.18 -58.52 36.50
C GLU A 114 -62.60 -57.16 36.09
N ILE A 115 -61.38 -57.18 35.56
CA ILE A 115 -60.71 -56.01 35.02
C ILE A 115 -59.79 -56.45 33.87
N VAL A 116 -59.44 -55.54 32.96
CA VAL A 116 -58.74 -55.85 31.71
C VAL A 116 -57.57 -54.81 31.55
N PHE A 117 -56.80 -54.74 30.44
CA PHE A 117 -55.73 -53.74 30.14
C PHE A 117 -55.53 -53.43 28.63
N ILE A 118 -55.95 -52.28 28.06
CA ILE A 118 -55.83 -51.98 26.60
C ILE A 118 -54.59 -51.12 26.47
N ASP A 119 -53.63 -51.58 25.68
CA ASP A 119 -52.59 -50.71 25.16
C ASP A 119 -53.15 -49.68 24.17
N GLY A 120 -52.86 -48.40 24.40
CA GLY A 120 -53.33 -47.29 23.56
C GLY A 120 -52.81 -47.31 22.13
N GLY A 121 -51.78 -48.11 21.83
CA GLY A 121 -51.28 -48.37 20.48
C GLY A 121 -52.09 -49.38 19.67
N VAL A 122 -53.08 -50.06 20.27
CA VAL A 122 -53.97 -50.98 19.53
C VAL A 122 -54.92 -50.18 18.62
N GLU A 123 -54.73 -50.31 17.30
CA GLU A 123 -55.55 -49.63 16.29
C GLU A 123 -57.03 -49.96 16.45
N ASN A 124 -57.91 -48.95 16.37
CA ASN A 124 -59.37 -49.11 16.49
C ASN A 124 -59.83 -49.92 17.72
N TYR A 125 -59.13 -49.81 18.86
CA TYR A 125 -59.46 -50.54 20.09
C TYR A 125 -60.91 -50.38 20.57
N GLN A 126 -61.65 -49.36 20.08
CA GLN A 126 -63.08 -49.18 20.35
C GLN A 126 -63.97 -50.26 19.70
N GLU A 127 -63.42 -51.12 18.84
CA GLU A 127 -64.05 -52.36 18.41
C GLU A 127 -63.88 -53.47 19.44
N ILE A 128 -62.70 -53.53 20.07
CA ILE A 128 -62.47 -54.16 21.36
C ILE A 128 -63.05 -53.30 22.50
N LEU A 129 -64.14 -52.54 22.26
CA LEU A 129 -65.02 -51.96 23.29
C LEU A 129 -66.50 -52.38 23.09
N LYS A 130 -66.81 -53.59 22.54
CA LYS A 130 -68.19 -54.03 22.21
C LYS A 130 -68.82 -55.25 22.93
N GLY A 131 -68.10 -56.08 23.71
CA GLY A 131 -68.67 -57.21 24.50
C GLY A 131 -67.85 -57.86 25.65
N VAL A 132 -67.16 -57.12 26.54
CA VAL A 132 -66.78 -57.64 27.88
C VAL A 132 -68.05 -57.59 28.72
N ASN A 133 -67.98 -58.11 29.93
CA ASN A 133 -68.94 -57.83 30.96
C ASN A 133 -69.13 -56.31 31.17
N PRO A 134 -70.33 -55.71 30.95
CA PRO A 134 -70.59 -54.26 31.14
C PRO A 134 -70.55 -53.77 32.61
N TRP A 135 -69.89 -54.55 33.46
CA TRP A 135 -69.73 -54.37 34.90
C TRP A 135 -68.26 -54.42 35.32
N ALA A 136 -67.34 -54.62 34.36
CA ALA A 136 -65.90 -54.49 34.54
C ALA A 136 -65.50 -52.99 34.41
N GLU A 137 -64.52 -52.51 35.16
CA GLU A 137 -64.34 -51.06 35.48
C GLU A 137 -63.29 -50.25 34.65
N VAL A 138 -63.74 -49.62 33.55
CA VAL A 138 -62.95 -49.09 32.41
C VAL A 138 -61.78 -48.11 32.65
N VAL A 139 -60.65 -48.28 31.90
CA VAL A 139 -59.53 -47.31 31.68
C VAL A 139 -58.80 -47.64 30.35
N ILE A 140 -57.84 -46.84 29.87
CA ILE A 140 -56.96 -47.16 28.72
C ILE A 140 -55.51 -46.78 29.09
N LEU A 141 -54.50 -47.56 28.66
CA LEU A 141 -53.09 -47.23 28.88
C LEU A 141 -52.64 -46.12 27.92
N GLY A 142 -52.00 -45.06 28.44
CA GLY A 142 -51.38 -44.03 27.62
C GLY A 142 -50.13 -44.54 26.92
N SER A 143 -49.97 -44.28 25.63
CA SER A 143 -48.78 -44.70 24.87
C SER A 143 -47.53 -43.85 25.15
N ASP A 144 -47.64 -42.83 26.01
CA ASP A 144 -46.59 -41.88 26.41
C ASP A 144 -45.92 -42.22 27.77
N ARG A 145 -46.21 -43.38 28.35
CA ARG A 145 -45.73 -43.81 29.67
C ARG A 145 -45.47 -45.30 29.74
N ASP A 146 -44.43 -45.69 30.49
CA ASP A 146 -44.10 -47.09 30.82
C ASP A 146 -45.37 -47.83 31.27
N GLY A 147 -45.79 -48.80 30.46
CA GLY A 147 -47.06 -49.49 30.63
C GLY A 147 -47.07 -50.35 31.87
N ILE A 148 -45.96 -50.98 32.28
CA ILE A 148 -45.94 -51.64 33.60
C ILE A 148 -46.06 -50.60 34.72
N SER A 149 -45.58 -49.37 34.48
CA SER A 149 -45.84 -48.18 35.28
C SER A 149 -47.14 -47.42 34.96
N GLN A 150 -48.05 -48.13 34.30
CA GLN A 150 -49.49 -47.97 34.21
C GLN A 150 -50.21 -49.31 34.45
N ILE A 151 -49.50 -50.33 34.95
CA ILE A 151 -49.99 -51.65 35.32
C ILE A 151 -49.52 -51.98 36.78
N THR A 152 -49.67 -51.03 37.74
CA THR A 152 -49.41 -51.15 39.23
C THR A 152 -50.15 -50.13 40.25
N GLU A 153 -51.14 -49.25 39.91
CA GLU A 153 -51.87 -48.18 40.75
C GLU A 153 -53.39 -48.28 40.84
N VAL A 154 -54.10 -48.10 39.72
CA VAL A 154 -55.56 -48.10 39.70
C VAL A 154 -56.12 -49.40 40.30
N LEU A 155 -55.42 -50.56 40.20
CA LEU A 155 -55.67 -51.76 41.02
C LEU A 155 -54.84 -51.96 42.32
N SER A 156 -54.00 -51.01 42.72
CA SER A 156 -53.42 -50.90 44.09
C SER A 156 -54.41 -50.17 45.01
N HIS A 157 -55.34 -49.46 44.38
CA HIS A 157 -56.60 -48.98 44.91
C HIS A 157 -57.75 -50.01 44.73
N ARG A 158 -57.45 -51.32 44.55
CA ARG A 158 -58.43 -52.41 44.46
C ARG A 158 -58.02 -53.61 45.31
N ASP A 159 -59.00 -54.48 45.54
CA ASP A 159 -58.91 -55.73 46.26
C ASP A 159 -59.85 -56.78 45.63
N ASP A 160 -59.64 -58.05 45.95
CA ASP A 160 -60.58 -59.15 45.65
C ASP A 160 -61.02 -59.22 44.17
N LEU A 161 -60.06 -58.99 43.26
CA LEU A 161 -60.22 -59.20 41.83
C LEU A 161 -60.12 -60.68 41.46
N SER A 162 -61.00 -61.11 40.55
CA SER A 162 -61.05 -62.48 40.02
C SER A 162 -60.35 -62.63 38.66
N ALA A 163 -60.11 -61.55 37.93
CA ALA A 163 -59.42 -61.61 36.65
C ALA A 163 -58.69 -60.30 36.32
N ILE A 164 -57.52 -60.44 35.70
CA ILE A 164 -56.82 -59.39 34.95
C ILE A 164 -56.64 -59.84 33.49
N HIS A 165 -57.44 -59.33 32.59
CA HIS A 165 -57.22 -59.53 31.14
C HIS A 165 -56.27 -58.43 30.60
N ILE A 166 -55.57 -58.62 29.47
CA ILE A 166 -54.68 -57.61 28.86
C ILE A 166 -54.74 -57.71 27.32
N PHE A 167 -55.14 -56.65 26.62
CA PHE A 167 -55.14 -56.50 25.15
C PHE A 167 -54.00 -55.58 24.71
N SER A 168 -53.11 -56.12 23.88
CA SER A 168 -51.89 -55.44 23.42
C SER A 168 -51.39 -56.07 22.14
N HIS A 169 -50.66 -55.33 21.31
CA HIS A 169 -49.87 -55.95 20.24
C HIS A 169 -48.83 -56.92 20.85
N GLY A 170 -48.75 -58.14 20.31
CA GLY A 170 -47.91 -59.25 20.81
C GLY A 170 -46.97 -59.82 19.76
N ASN A 171 -45.93 -60.53 20.21
CA ASN A 171 -44.98 -61.35 19.45
C ASN A 171 -44.47 -62.49 20.38
N GLU A 172 -43.72 -63.49 19.87
CA GLU A 172 -43.08 -64.52 20.72
C GLU A 172 -42.36 -63.91 21.93
N ALA A 173 -42.86 -64.22 23.12
CA ALA A 173 -42.32 -63.77 24.41
C ALA A 173 -42.22 -62.25 24.59
N ALA A 174 -43.04 -61.45 23.88
CA ALA A 174 -43.03 -60.00 23.93
C ALA A 174 -44.43 -59.36 23.81
N LEU A 175 -44.72 -58.35 24.64
CA LEU A 175 -45.99 -57.63 24.73
C LEU A 175 -45.73 -56.11 24.80
N ASN A 176 -46.49 -55.30 24.06
CA ASN A 176 -46.33 -53.84 23.97
C ASN A 176 -47.33 -53.12 24.90
N LEU A 177 -46.89 -52.63 26.07
CA LEU A 177 -47.73 -51.89 27.01
C LEU A 177 -47.22 -50.44 27.15
N GLY A 178 -47.98 -49.45 26.71
CA GLY A 178 -47.57 -48.05 26.74
C GLY A 178 -46.28 -47.83 25.94
N ASP A 179 -45.27 -47.17 26.54
CA ASP A 179 -43.91 -47.13 25.96
C ASP A 179 -43.08 -48.42 26.21
N THR A 180 -43.59 -49.34 27.05
CA THR A 180 -42.87 -50.57 27.46
C THR A 180 -43.08 -51.73 26.49
N LYS A 181 -42.05 -52.08 25.71
CA LYS A 181 -41.97 -53.44 25.15
C LYS A 181 -41.50 -54.42 26.24
N LEU A 182 -42.45 -55.06 26.93
CA LEU A 182 -42.19 -56.11 27.90
C LEU A 182 -41.76 -57.38 27.16
N THR A 183 -40.72 -58.06 27.61
CA THR A 183 -40.13 -59.24 26.98
C THR A 183 -39.57 -60.21 28.02
N GLN A 184 -39.30 -61.46 27.64
CA GLN A 184 -38.54 -62.41 28.48
C GLN A 184 -37.20 -61.85 29.02
N LYS A 185 -36.57 -60.89 28.32
CA LYS A 185 -35.26 -60.32 28.68
C LYS A 185 -35.33 -59.21 29.74
N ASN A 186 -36.39 -58.40 29.76
CA ASN A 186 -36.56 -57.29 30.71
C ASN A 186 -37.65 -57.54 31.78
N LEU A 187 -38.43 -58.61 31.69
CA LEU A 187 -39.41 -59.03 32.72
C LEU A 187 -38.82 -59.09 34.14
N ALA A 188 -37.53 -59.45 34.27
CA ALA A 188 -36.83 -59.44 35.55
C ALA A 188 -36.71 -58.04 36.18
N ASN A 189 -36.57 -56.98 35.37
CA ASN A 189 -36.49 -55.60 35.85
C ASN A 189 -37.83 -55.15 36.46
N TYR A 190 -38.94 -55.58 35.85
CA TYR A 190 -40.31 -55.28 36.28
C TYR A 190 -40.84 -56.20 37.38
N SER A 191 -40.06 -57.22 37.79
CA SER A 191 -40.48 -58.24 38.77
C SER A 191 -41.02 -57.66 40.08
N SER A 192 -40.41 -56.59 40.60
CA SER A 192 -40.88 -55.92 41.84
C SER A 192 -42.20 -55.17 41.67
N GLN A 193 -42.57 -54.71 40.46
CA GLN A 193 -43.89 -54.13 40.22
C GLN A 193 -44.91 -55.26 40.12
N ILE A 194 -44.60 -56.23 39.27
CA ILE A 194 -45.46 -57.39 38.94
C ILE A 194 -45.80 -58.24 40.17
N GLN A 195 -44.90 -58.38 41.14
CA GLN A 195 -45.18 -59.09 42.40
C GLN A 195 -46.24 -58.40 43.27
N THR A 196 -46.41 -57.07 43.18
CA THR A 196 -47.46 -56.39 43.94
C THR A 196 -48.86 -56.64 43.36
N TRP A 197 -48.95 -57.15 42.12
CA TRP A 197 -50.22 -57.52 41.47
C TRP A 197 -51.01 -58.53 42.28
N LYS A 198 -50.30 -59.40 42.99
CA LYS A 198 -50.89 -60.37 43.91
C LYS A 198 -51.77 -59.76 45.01
N SER A 199 -51.56 -58.49 45.39
CA SER A 199 -52.35 -57.84 46.46
C SER A 199 -53.75 -57.37 46.01
N ALA A 200 -53.98 -57.25 44.69
CA ALA A 200 -55.30 -56.96 44.14
C ALA A 200 -56.15 -58.22 43.93
N LEU A 201 -55.49 -59.38 43.79
CA LEU A 201 -56.05 -60.65 43.34
C LEU A 201 -56.57 -61.49 44.51
N ASN A 202 -57.66 -62.23 44.29
CA ASN A 202 -58.09 -63.29 45.22
C ASN A 202 -57.38 -64.63 44.94
N ASP A 203 -57.65 -65.64 45.78
CA ASP A 203 -56.94 -66.94 45.73
C ASP A 203 -57.25 -67.79 44.47
N THR A 204 -58.20 -67.38 43.63
CA THR A 204 -58.64 -68.07 42.40
C THR A 204 -58.76 -67.06 41.25
N ALA A 205 -57.74 -66.22 41.08
CA ALA A 205 -57.76 -65.14 40.10
C ALA A 205 -56.84 -65.42 38.92
N ASP A 206 -57.32 -65.14 37.71
CA ASP A 206 -56.64 -65.41 36.45
C ASP A 206 -55.99 -64.16 35.85
N ILE A 207 -55.02 -64.36 34.95
CA ILE A 207 -54.51 -63.30 34.06
C ILE A 207 -54.57 -63.75 32.60
N LEU A 208 -55.25 -63.02 31.72
CA LEU A 208 -55.53 -63.44 30.33
C LEU A 208 -54.93 -62.45 29.34
N LEU A 209 -53.87 -62.84 28.63
CA LEU A 209 -53.11 -61.97 27.73
C LEU A 209 -53.50 -62.18 26.27
N TYR A 210 -54.22 -61.22 25.70
CA TYR A 210 -54.60 -61.11 24.30
C TYR A 210 -53.53 -60.32 23.56
N GLY A 211 -52.76 -61.02 22.73
CA GLY A 211 -51.65 -60.48 21.96
C GLY A 211 -50.96 -61.62 21.23
N CYS A 212 -50.73 -61.44 19.92
CA CYS A 212 -50.34 -62.53 19.04
C CYS A 212 -49.03 -63.23 19.44
N ASP A 213 -48.99 -64.54 19.24
CA ASP A 213 -47.84 -65.44 19.37
C ASP A 213 -47.17 -65.41 20.75
N LEU A 214 -47.79 -64.80 21.76
CA LEU A 214 -47.12 -64.41 23.01
C LEU A 214 -46.56 -65.61 23.78
N ALA A 215 -47.29 -66.72 23.79
CA ALA A 215 -46.89 -67.99 24.39
C ALA A 215 -46.21 -68.95 23.40
N SER A 216 -46.00 -68.54 22.15
CA SER A 216 -45.42 -69.41 21.12
C SER A 216 -43.99 -69.84 21.45
N GLY A 217 -43.54 -70.93 20.82
CA GLY A 217 -42.21 -71.49 21.02
C GLY A 217 -41.89 -71.89 22.46
N ILE A 218 -40.59 -71.97 22.78
CA ILE A 218 -40.13 -72.27 24.16
C ILE A 218 -39.96 -70.96 24.96
N SER A 219 -39.67 -69.85 24.29
CA SER A 219 -39.46 -68.56 24.96
C SER A 219 -40.77 -67.93 25.40
N GLY A 220 -41.84 -68.01 24.59
CA GLY A 220 -43.17 -67.52 24.97
C GLY A 220 -43.72 -68.27 26.19
N GLN A 221 -43.70 -69.60 26.15
CA GLN A 221 -44.09 -70.43 27.31
C GLN A 221 -43.30 -70.07 28.57
N GLN A 222 -41.98 -69.87 28.49
CA GLN A 222 -41.18 -69.45 29.65
C GLN A 222 -41.53 -68.05 30.15
N PHE A 223 -41.87 -67.11 29.26
CA PHE A 223 -42.33 -65.77 29.62
C PHE A 223 -43.66 -65.83 30.41
N ILE A 224 -44.64 -66.60 29.94
CA ILE A 224 -45.93 -66.78 30.63
C ILE A 224 -45.75 -67.47 32.00
N ASN A 225 -44.96 -68.55 32.07
CA ASN A 225 -44.61 -69.21 33.34
C ASN A 225 -43.96 -68.24 34.34
N GLN A 226 -43.06 -67.37 33.87
CA GLN A 226 -42.40 -66.41 34.73
C GLN A 226 -43.35 -65.31 35.21
N LEU A 227 -44.33 -64.88 34.40
CA LEU A 227 -45.36 -63.93 34.81
C LEU A 227 -46.31 -64.54 35.85
N SER A 228 -46.73 -65.79 35.65
CA SER A 228 -47.53 -66.56 36.62
C SER A 228 -46.81 -66.71 37.96
N TYR A 229 -45.52 -67.05 37.95
CA TYR A 229 -44.72 -67.12 39.17
C TYR A 229 -44.59 -65.77 39.91
N LEU A 230 -44.49 -64.65 39.18
CA LEU A 230 -44.35 -63.32 39.77
C LEU A 230 -45.67 -62.82 40.38
N THR A 231 -46.77 -62.95 39.65
CA THR A 231 -48.11 -62.53 40.11
C THR A 231 -48.73 -63.52 41.10
N GLY A 232 -48.28 -64.78 41.08
CA GLY A 232 -48.81 -65.87 41.88
C GLY A 232 -50.26 -66.20 41.53
N ALA A 233 -50.60 -66.09 40.24
CA ALA A 233 -51.91 -66.30 39.63
C ALA A 233 -51.74 -67.18 38.37
N ASP A 234 -52.82 -67.83 37.92
CA ASP A 234 -52.79 -68.66 36.72
C ASP A 234 -52.95 -67.77 35.47
N VAL A 235 -52.10 -67.96 34.46
CA VAL A 235 -51.98 -67.05 33.31
C VAL A 235 -52.29 -67.80 32.02
N ALA A 236 -53.11 -67.19 31.16
CA ALA A 236 -53.45 -67.65 29.81
C ALA A 236 -52.92 -66.69 28.74
N ALA A 237 -52.48 -67.21 27.59
CA ALA A 237 -52.06 -66.42 26.42
C ALA A 237 -52.17 -67.22 25.11
N SER A 238 -52.31 -66.54 23.96
CA SER A 238 -52.27 -67.21 22.64
C SER A 238 -50.88 -67.76 22.32
N ASP A 239 -50.81 -68.89 21.60
CA ASP A 239 -49.58 -69.37 20.94
C ASP A 239 -49.54 -69.15 19.41
N ASP A 240 -50.62 -68.59 18.84
CA ASP A 240 -50.71 -68.04 17.47
C ASP A 240 -51.34 -66.62 17.43
N LEU A 241 -51.85 -66.18 16.27
CA LEU A 241 -52.41 -64.84 16.07
C LEU A 241 -53.70 -64.62 16.89
N THR A 242 -53.71 -63.66 17.81
CA THR A 242 -54.94 -63.17 18.46
C THR A 242 -55.65 -62.10 17.59
N GLY A 243 -56.87 -62.35 17.11
CA GLY A 243 -57.67 -61.36 16.38
C GLY A 243 -58.82 -61.88 15.54
N ALA A 244 -59.03 -61.24 14.39
CA ALA A 244 -60.06 -61.58 13.42
C ALA A 244 -59.72 -62.86 12.63
N SER A 245 -60.65 -63.81 12.62
CA SER A 245 -60.53 -65.13 11.94
C SER A 245 -60.31 -65.09 10.42
N ILE A 246 -60.34 -63.90 9.82
CA ILE A 246 -60.07 -63.68 8.40
C ILE A 246 -58.63 -63.24 8.11
N LEU A 247 -57.90 -62.78 9.13
CA LEU A 247 -56.46 -62.52 9.08
C LEU A 247 -55.65 -63.73 9.58
N GLY A 248 -56.33 -64.86 9.86
CA GLY A 248 -55.72 -66.12 10.26
C GLY A 248 -55.55 -66.31 11.78
N GLY A 249 -56.10 -65.43 12.61
CA GLY A 249 -56.04 -65.51 14.07
C GLY A 249 -57.41 -65.55 14.75
N ASP A 250 -57.50 -66.00 16.00
CA ASP A 250 -58.77 -66.02 16.75
C ASP A 250 -58.66 -65.45 18.18
N TRP A 251 -59.47 -65.89 19.14
CA TRP A 251 -59.49 -65.37 20.51
C TRP A 251 -59.44 -66.47 21.57
N LEU A 252 -58.97 -67.66 21.19
CA LEU A 252 -58.53 -68.69 22.11
C LEU A 252 -57.17 -68.27 22.72
N LEU A 253 -56.85 -68.87 23.87
CA LEU A 253 -55.60 -68.68 24.60
C LEU A 253 -55.09 -70.08 24.94
N GLU A 254 -54.28 -70.65 24.04
CA GLU A 254 -53.94 -72.08 24.00
C GLU A 254 -53.06 -72.47 25.18
N TYR A 255 -52.20 -71.55 25.61
CA TYR A 255 -51.23 -71.79 26.65
C TYR A 255 -51.70 -71.26 28.00
N THR A 256 -51.72 -72.14 29.00
CA THR A 256 -52.13 -71.83 30.37
C THR A 256 -51.11 -72.37 31.39
N THR A 257 -50.92 -71.67 32.51
CA THR A 257 -49.98 -72.09 33.58
C THR A 257 -50.63 -72.81 34.76
N GLY A 258 -51.95 -72.94 34.77
CA GLY A 258 -52.71 -73.69 35.76
C GLY A 258 -54.15 -73.94 35.34
N SER A 259 -55.13 -73.68 36.20
CA SER A 259 -56.57 -73.80 35.88
C SER A 259 -57.16 -72.41 35.67
N ILE A 260 -57.70 -72.15 34.48
CA ILE A 260 -58.32 -70.86 34.17
C ILE A 260 -59.82 -70.97 34.39
N GLU A 261 -60.31 -70.33 35.45
CA GLU A 261 -61.75 -70.29 35.78
C GLU A 261 -62.49 -69.18 35.00
N THR A 262 -61.78 -68.14 34.59
CA THR A 262 -62.29 -66.95 33.89
C THR A 262 -62.55 -67.24 32.41
N THR A 263 -63.66 -66.70 31.87
CA THR A 263 -64.01 -66.88 30.45
C THR A 263 -63.19 -65.94 29.55
N ALA A 264 -62.53 -66.49 28.54
CA ALA A 264 -61.75 -65.69 27.59
C ALA A 264 -62.63 -64.75 26.74
N ILE A 265 -62.21 -63.49 26.67
CA ILE A 265 -62.84 -62.42 25.89
C ILE A 265 -62.52 -62.63 24.41
N GLN A 266 -63.51 -63.11 23.65
CA GLN A 266 -63.56 -63.02 22.20
C GLN A 266 -63.67 -61.55 21.75
N SER A 267 -63.51 -61.17 20.47
CA SER A 267 -63.90 -59.82 20.00
C SER A 267 -64.42 -59.75 18.56
N SER A 268 -65.17 -58.70 18.23
CA SER A 268 -65.57 -58.37 16.86
C SER A 268 -64.61 -57.41 16.15
N TYR A 269 -63.46 -57.10 16.76
CA TYR A 269 -62.39 -56.28 16.18
C TYR A 269 -61.90 -56.85 14.85
N SER A 270 -61.82 -56.01 13.82
CA SER A 270 -61.48 -56.46 12.46
C SER A 270 -59.99 -56.74 12.20
N GLY A 271 -59.10 -56.40 13.14
CA GLY A 271 -57.66 -56.60 13.01
C GLY A 271 -57.13 -57.84 13.75
N VAL A 272 -55.80 -57.99 13.75
CA VAL A 272 -55.05 -58.85 14.67
C VAL A 272 -54.19 -57.98 15.58
N LEU A 273 -53.82 -58.50 16.74
CA LEU A 273 -52.96 -57.84 17.71
C LEU A 273 -51.47 -58.04 17.35
N PHE A 274 -51.13 -57.77 16.09
CA PHE A 274 -49.83 -58.01 15.47
C PHE A 274 -49.46 -56.90 14.48
N ASP A 275 -48.17 -56.62 14.34
CA ASP A 275 -47.61 -55.66 13.38
C ASP A 275 -47.52 -56.28 11.97
N LEU A 276 -48.52 -56.09 11.12
CA LEU A 276 -48.52 -56.73 9.79
C LEU A 276 -47.33 -56.25 8.92
N THR A 277 -46.49 -57.17 8.46
CA THR A 277 -45.37 -56.89 7.56
C THR A 277 -45.58 -57.47 6.15
N ILE A 278 -44.74 -57.06 5.20
CA ILE A 278 -44.71 -57.66 3.85
C ILE A 278 -44.42 -59.18 3.90
N ALA A 279 -43.68 -59.68 4.90
CA ALA A 279 -43.36 -61.11 5.01
C ALA A 279 -44.59 -61.97 5.38
N ASP A 280 -45.51 -61.41 6.15
CA ASP A 280 -46.73 -62.10 6.60
C ASP A 280 -47.76 -62.13 5.48
N ILE A 281 -47.91 -61.01 4.75
CA ILE A 281 -48.67 -60.93 3.50
C ILE A 281 -48.14 -61.94 2.48
N TYR A 282 -46.82 -62.04 2.31
CA TYR A 282 -46.20 -63.03 1.42
C TYR A 282 -46.54 -64.46 1.84
N THR A 283 -46.48 -64.76 3.15
CA THR A 283 -46.77 -66.09 3.69
C THR A 283 -48.25 -66.44 3.58
N ALA A 284 -49.17 -65.50 3.83
CA ALA A 284 -50.61 -65.66 3.63
C ALA A 284 -50.97 -65.89 2.15
N TRP A 285 -50.30 -65.20 1.23
CA TRP A 285 -50.46 -65.39 -0.21
C TRP A 285 -49.94 -66.76 -0.67
N GLN A 286 -48.72 -67.14 -0.29
CA GLN A 286 -48.11 -68.42 -0.70
C GLN A 286 -48.81 -69.65 -0.07
N SER A 287 -49.41 -69.50 1.12
CA SER A 287 -50.26 -70.54 1.73
C SER A 287 -51.69 -70.58 1.16
N GLY A 288 -52.10 -69.56 0.38
CA GLY A 288 -53.44 -69.45 -0.19
C GLY A 288 -54.54 -69.06 0.80
N THR A 289 -54.17 -68.45 1.93
CA THR A 289 -55.08 -68.04 3.02
C THR A 289 -55.59 -66.59 2.87
N LEU A 290 -54.90 -65.76 2.08
CA LEU A 290 -55.24 -64.36 1.82
C LEU A 290 -56.53 -64.19 0.98
N ASP A 291 -57.64 -63.70 1.58
CA ASP A 291 -58.89 -63.35 0.87
C ASP A 291 -58.84 -61.93 0.26
N PRO A 292 -58.90 -61.76 -1.07
CA PRO A 292 -58.89 -60.44 -1.72
C PRO A 292 -60.12 -59.55 -1.43
N ASN A 293 -61.24 -60.12 -0.94
CA ASN A 293 -62.52 -59.41 -0.87
C ASN A 293 -62.75 -58.67 0.45
N ASN A 294 -61.96 -58.96 1.48
CA ASN A 294 -62.13 -58.39 2.82
C ASN A 294 -60.77 -58.14 3.53
N TRP A 295 -59.70 -58.00 2.74
CA TRP A 295 -58.39 -57.57 3.21
C TRP A 295 -58.35 -56.04 3.32
N ASN A 296 -58.16 -55.53 4.54
CA ASN A 296 -58.07 -54.11 4.86
C ASN A 296 -57.19 -53.91 6.12
N PRO A 297 -55.86 -54.04 6.03
CA PRO A 297 -54.97 -53.63 7.11
C PRO A 297 -55.02 -52.12 7.29
N ALA A 298 -54.97 -51.63 8.53
CA ALA A 298 -54.96 -50.20 8.82
C ALA A 298 -53.53 -49.62 8.82
N THR A 299 -52.52 -50.41 9.22
CA THR A 299 -51.08 -50.14 8.98
C THR A 299 -50.37 -51.38 8.43
N LEU A 300 -49.37 -51.18 7.56
CA LEU A 300 -48.47 -52.19 7.00
C LEU A 300 -47.02 -51.72 7.12
N LYS A 301 -46.18 -52.48 7.82
CA LYS A 301 -44.73 -52.23 7.93
C LYS A 301 -43.99 -52.80 6.72
N LEU A 302 -43.26 -51.93 6.02
CA LEU A 302 -42.53 -52.22 4.77
C LEU A 302 -41.08 -52.68 5.06
N ASP A 303 -40.49 -52.12 6.12
CA ASP A 303 -39.26 -52.53 6.80
C ASP A 303 -39.26 -51.93 8.23
N ASP A 304 -38.20 -52.16 9.01
CA ASP A 304 -38.09 -51.71 10.42
C ASP A 304 -38.23 -50.19 10.62
N ASN A 305 -38.13 -49.39 9.55
CA ASN A 305 -38.07 -47.92 9.57
C ASN A 305 -39.10 -47.27 8.62
N SER A 306 -39.98 -48.07 8.01
CA SER A 306 -40.87 -47.60 6.93
C SER A 306 -42.23 -48.26 7.01
N PHE A 307 -43.32 -47.49 7.04
CA PHE A 307 -44.69 -48.01 7.04
C PHE A 307 -45.64 -47.20 6.15
N VAL A 308 -46.78 -47.82 5.80
CA VAL A 308 -47.93 -47.18 5.16
C VAL A 308 -49.18 -47.43 6.01
N SER A 309 -50.06 -46.43 6.11
CA SER A 309 -51.33 -46.54 6.83
C SER A 309 -52.54 -46.01 6.04
N GLY A 310 -53.70 -46.63 6.27
CA GLY A 310 -54.96 -46.42 5.54
C GLY A 310 -55.34 -47.56 4.60
N GLN A 311 -56.41 -47.38 3.83
CA GLN A 311 -57.06 -48.48 3.08
C GLN A 311 -56.22 -49.04 1.93
N LEU A 312 -55.70 -50.24 2.13
CA LEU A 312 -55.04 -51.05 1.10
C LEU A 312 -56.01 -52.09 0.50
N THR A 313 -55.83 -52.39 -0.79
CA THR A 313 -56.64 -53.30 -1.60
C THR A 313 -55.78 -54.17 -2.51
N ILE A 314 -56.26 -55.36 -2.91
CA ILE A 314 -55.54 -56.27 -3.81
C ILE A 314 -55.98 -56.04 -5.26
N GLY A 315 -55.06 -55.61 -6.13
CA GLY A 315 -55.30 -55.33 -7.54
C GLY A 315 -55.11 -56.55 -8.45
N VAL A 316 -54.11 -57.38 -8.17
CA VAL A 316 -53.83 -58.64 -8.88
C VAL A 316 -53.45 -59.70 -7.85
N ASN A 317 -54.02 -60.90 -7.97
CA ASN A 317 -53.59 -62.09 -7.22
C ASN A 317 -53.54 -63.28 -8.18
N ASN A 318 -52.35 -63.86 -8.35
CA ASN A 318 -52.13 -65.09 -9.12
C ASN A 318 -50.92 -65.87 -8.56
N SER A 319 -50.55 -67.00 -9.17
CA SER A 319 -49.47 -67.88 -8.66
C SER A 319 -48.04 -67.40 -8.93
N GLN A 320 -47.85 -66.21 -9.52
CA GLN A 320 -46.53 -65.61 -9.79
C GLN A 320 -46.40 -64.21 -9.17
N THR A 321 -47.50 -63.47 -9.06
CA THR A 321 -47.51 -62.07 -8.59
C THR A 321 -48.75 -61.76 -7.74
N LEU A 322 -48.54 -61.05 -6.63
CA LEU A 322 -49.55 -60.31 -5.88
C LEU A 322 -49.27 -58.82 -6.03
N GLU A 323 -50.30 -58.02 -6.31
CA GLU A 323 -50.21 -56.56 -6.43
C GLU A 323 -51.19 -55.90 -5.45
N ILE A 324 -50.66 -55.02 -4.61
CA ILE A 324 -51.33 -54.26 -3.57
C ILE A 324 -51.39 -52.78 -3.97
N LYS A 325 -52.54 -52.16 -3.75
CA LYS A 325 -52.84 -50.77 -4.13
C LYS A 325 -53.64 -50.03 -3.06
N GLY A 326 -53.34 -48.76 -2.88
CA GLY A 326 -54.17 -47.83 -2.12
C GLY A 326 -53.88 -46.38 -2.51
N ALA A 327 -54.76 -45.47 -2.10
CA ALA A 327 -54.73 -44.06 -2.50
C ALA A 327 -55.19 -43.14 -1.35
N SER A 328 -54.66 -41.92 -1.31
CA SER A 328 -54.86 -40.97 -0.20
C SER A 328 -54.37 -41.50 1.16
N LEU A 329 -53.33 -42.33 1.15
CA LEU A 329 -52.76 -42.96 2.34
C LEU A 329 -51.82 -42.02 3.10
N GLY A 330 -51.51 -42.40 4.34
CA GLY A 330 -50.32 -41.93 5.04
C GLY A 330 -49.17 -42.90 4.80
N ALA A 331 -47.93 -42.41 4.84
CA ALA A 331 -46.74 -43.26 4.97
C ALA A 331 -45.66 -42.54 5.77
N PHE A 332 -44.73 -43.28 6.35
CA PHE A 332 -43.60 -42.72 7.08
C PHE A 332 -42.32 -43.49 6.74
N VAL A 333 -41.19 -42.77 6.72
CA VAL A 333 -39.85 -43.28 6.45
C VAL A 333 -38.86 -42.57 7.38
N GLY A 334 -38.38 -43.27 8.41
CA GLY A 334 -37.52 -42.69 9.44
C GLY A 334 -37.30 -43.59 10.65
N THR A 335 -36.56 -43.09 11.64
CA THR A 335 -36.48 -43.74 12.96
C THR A 335 -37.70 -43.37 13.81
N GLY A 336 -38.05 -44.19 14.80
CA GLY A 336 -39.28 -44.07 15.60
C GLY A 336 -40.41 -45.01 15.14
N ALA A 337 -40.45 -45.39 13.85
CA ALA A 337 -41.47 -46.17 13.14
C ALA A 337 -41.93 -47.54 13.73
N SER A 338 -41.39 -47.94 14.88
CA SER A 338 -41.70 -49.17 15.61
C SER A 338 -42.13 -48.95 17.08
N THR A 339 -42.28 -47.70 17.53
CA THR A 339 -42.86 -47.35 18.84
C THR A 339 -44.37 -47.09 18.72
N ALA A 340 -45.04 -46.83 19.86
CA ALA A 340 -46.49 -46.66 19.94
C ALA A 340 -46.97 -45.19 19.74
N THR A 341 -46.08 -44.27 19.34
CA THR A 341 -46.41 -42.85 19.15
C THR A 341 -45.70 -42.25 17.94
N THR A 342 -46.28 -41.23 17.33
CA THR A 342 -45.60 -40.43 16.29
C THR A 342 -44.87 -39.21 16.88
N ALA A 343 -44.55 -39.21 18.18
CA ALA A 343 -43.88 -38.11 18.87
C ALA A 343 -42.34 -38.22 18.83
N ASP A 344 -41.84 -39.45 18.72
CA ASP A 344 -40.42 -39.79 18.52
C ASP A 344 -40.09 -40.18 17.06
N ASP A 345 -41.09 -40.28 16.18
CA ASP A 345 -40.94 -40.45 14.73
C ASP A 345 -40.10 -39.30 14.12
N ARG A 346 -38.89 -39.61 13.64
CA ARG A 346 -37.96 -38.67 13.02
C ARG A 346 -37.57 -39.12 11.62
N GLY A 347 -38.02 -38.37 10.63
CA GLY A 347 -37.85 -38.69 9.21
C GLY A 347 -38.89 -37.99 8.33
N LEU A 348 -39.22 -38.63 7.22
CA LEU A 348 -40.17 -38.14 6.22
C LEU A 348 -41.56 -38.73 6.48
N SER A 349 -42.51 -37.88 6.85
CA SER A 349 -43.93 -38.23 6.84
C SER A 349 -44.55 -37.84 5.50
N PHE A 350 -45.31 -38.74 4.90
CA PHE A 350 -45.94 -38.59 3.59
C PHE A 350 -47.46 -38.61 3.73
N SER A 351 -48.16 -37.78 2.95
CA SER A 351 -49.61 -37.67 2.94
C SER A 351 -50.18 -37.62 1.52
N GLY A 352 -51.46 -37.99 1.38
CA GLY A 352 -52.13 -38.08 0.08
C GLY A 352 -51.60 -39.22 -0.80
N VAL A 353 -50.91 -40.20 -0.19
CA VAL A 353 -50.03 -41.13 -0.87
C VAL A 353 -50.80 -42.12 -1.74
N ASN A 354 -50.30 -42.38 -2.94
CA ASN A 354 -50.71 -43.51 -3.77
C ASN A 354 -49.63 -44.58 -3.68
N VAL A 355 -50.02 -45.83 -3.42
CA VAL A 355 -49.10 -46.97 -3.21
C VAL A 355 -49.34 -48.02 -4.28
N GLN A 356 -48.25 -48.55 -4.84
CA GLN A 356 -48.22 -49.78 -5.60
C GLN A 356 -47.13 -50.68 -5.03
N LEU A 357 -47.51 -51.84 -4.49
CA LEU A 357 -46.62 -52.85 -3.90
C LEU A 357 -46.79 -54.17 -4.67
N THR A 358 -45.73 -54.64 -5.31
CA THR A 358 -45.68 -55.91 -6.05
C THR A 358 -44.89 -56.94 -5.25
N LEU A 359 -45.47 -58.13 -5.01
CA LEU A 359 -44.76 -59.29 -4.47
C LEU A 359 -44.64 -60.36 -5.56
N SER A 360 -43.45 -60.94 -5.69
CA SER A 360 -43.15 -62.02 -6.64
C SER A 360 -42.98 -63.36 -5.93
N ALA A 361 -43.38 -64.46 -6.58
CA ALA A 361 -43.40 -65.82 -6.00
C ALA A 361 -42.01 -66.43 -5.71
N ASN A 362 -40.94 -65.63 -5.78
CA ASN A 362 -39.59 -65.97 -5.34
C ASN A 362 -39.19 -65.28 -4.01
N GLY A 363 -40.10 -64.53 -3.38
CA GLY A 363 -39.84 -63.78 -2.13
C GLY A 363 -39.26 -62.37 -2.34
N ASN A 364 -39.11 -61.93 -3.59
CA ASN A 364 -38.79 -60.54 -3.91
C ASN A 364 -40.06 -59.68 -3.85
N TYR A 365 -39.87 -58.40 -3.55
CA TYR A 365 -40.90 -57.38 -3.69
C TYR A 365 -40.31 -56.06 -4.16
N ASP A 366 -41.17 -55.25 -4.77
CA ASP A 366 -40.95 -53.84 -5.09
C ASP A 366 -42.15 -53.03 -4.61
N TYR A 367 -41.92 -51.84 -4.08
CA TYR A 367 -42.96 -50.85 -3.85
C TYR A 367 -42.53 -49.48 -4.36
N GLU A 368 -43.49 -48.75 -4.92
CA GLU A 368 -43.41 -47.32 -5.21
C GLU A 368 -44.56 -46.64 -4.47
N PHE A 369 -44.27 -45.53 -3.79
CA PHE A 369 -45.30 -44.68 -3.22
C PHE A 369 -45.01 -43.20 -3.40
N ALA A 370 -46.01 -42.45 -3.89
CA ALA A 370 -45.87 -41.08 -4.34
C ALA A 370 -46.94 -40.16 -3.72
N GLY A 371 -46.52 -38.98 -3.27
CA GLY A 371 -47.37 -38.02 -2.57
C GLY A 371 -46.67 -36.71 -2.22
N GLN A 372 -47.17 -36.02 -1.20
CA GLN A 372 -46.50 -34.88 -0.56
C GLN A 372 -45.83 -35.36 0.72
N ALA A 373 -44.60 -34.92 1.01
CA ALA A 373 -43.94 -35.26 2.27
C ALA A 373 -43.37 -34.03 3.00
N SER A 374 -43.12 -34.22 4.29
CA SER A 374 -42.56 -33.22 5.20
C SER A 374 -41.68 -33.87 6.25
N LEU A 375 -40.58 -33.21 6.63
CA LEU A 375 -39.78 -33.64 7.77
C LEU A 375 -40.60 -33.54 9.07
N THR A 376 -40.45 -34.56 9.92
CA THR A 376 -41.20 -34.69 11.18
C THR A 376 -40.22 -34.84 12.35
N ASN A 377 -40.47 -34.10 13.43
CA ASN A 377 -39.67 -34.05 14.67
C ASN A 377 -38.14 -33.82 14.49
N VAL A 378 -37.72 -33.19 13.38
CA VAL A 378 -36.36 -32.67 13.22
C VAL A 378 -36.43 -31.15 13.20
N ALA A 379 -35.99 -30.51 14.28
CA ALA A 379 -35.95 -29.06 14.40
C ALA A 379 -34.98 -28.45 13.37
N ASP A 380 -35.29 -27.21 12.97
CA ASP A 380 -34.46 -26.32 12.16
C ASP A 380 -34.12 -26.80 10.73
N LEU A 381 -34.52 -28.02 10.35
CA LEU A 381 -34.62 -28.45 8.95
C LEU A 381 -36.01 -28.20 8.39
N ALA A 382 -36.09 -27.52 7.26
CA ALA A 382 -37.30 -27.42 6.45
C ALA A 382 -37.04 -28.01 5.06
N LEU A 383 -37.77 -29.07 4.70
CA LEU A 383 -37.70 -29.70 3.38
C LEU A 383 -38.95 -29.37 2.57
N SER A 384 -38.75 -28.95 1.33
CA SER A 384 -39.77 -28.84 0.30
C SER A 384 -39.29 -29.48 -1.00
N ALA A 385 -40.21 -29.95 -1.83
CA ALA A 385 -39.95 -30.47 -3.18
C ALA A 385 -41.27 -30.46 -3.98
N ASP A 386 -41.18 -30.37 -5.30
CA ASP A 386 -42.35 -30.36 -6.19
C ASP A 386 -43.10 -31.71 -6.18
N ARG A 387 -42.38 -32.80 -5.90
CA ARG A 387 -42.92 -34.17 -5.83
C ARG A 387 -41.99 -35.06 -5.00
N PHE A 388 -42.59 -36.00 -4.27
CA PHE A 388 -41.89 -37.04 -3.51
C PHE A 388 -42.29 -38.42 -4.05
N ILE A 389 -41.31 -39.28 -4.34
CA ILE A 389 -41.50 -40.70 -4.67
C ILE A 389 -40.55 -41.52 -3.80
N ALA A 390 -41.10 -42.44 -3.02
CA ALA A 390 -40.34 -43.39 -2.23
C ALA A 390 -40.42 -44.78 -2.88
N THR A 391 -39.28 -45.38 -3.22
CA THR A 391 -39.20 -46.73 -3.80
C THR A 391 -38.37 -47.66 -2.94
N GLY A 392 -38.80 -48.91 -2.75
CA GLY A 392 -38.06 -49.91 -2.00
C GLY A 392 -38.16 -51.28 -2.64
N LYS A 393 -37.07 -52.04 -2.61
CA LYS A 393 -36.99 -53.37 -3.25
C LYS A 393 -36.25 -54.37 -2.38
N LYS A 394 -36.79 -55.60 -2.31
CA LYS A 394 -36.09 -56.80 -1.84
C LYS A 394 -35.66 -57.68 -3.01
N ASP A 395 -34.40 -58.08 -3.01
CA ASP A 395 -33.86 -59.05 -3.97
C ASP A 395 -33.10 -60.16 -3.21
N GLY A 396 -33.70 -61.34 -3.13
CA GLY A 396 -33.19 -62.46 -2.36
C GLY A 396 -33.11 -62.19 -0.85
N ALA A 397 -31.92 -62.35 -0.27
CA ALA A 397 -31.67 -62.31 1.17
C ALA A 397 -31.31 -60.91 1.72
N THR A 398 -31.20 -59.89 0.86
CA THR A 398 -30.87 -58.52 1.28
C THR A 398 -32.11 -57.84 1.89
N VAL A 399 -31.95 -57.12 2.99
CA VAL A 399 -33.01 -56.28 3.59
C VAL A 399 -33.36 -55.15 2.62
N ALA A 400 -34.65 -54.89 2.42
CA ALA A 400 -35.06 -53.73 1.64
C ALA A 400 -34.65 -52.43 2.33
N LYS A 401 -34.22 -51.45 1.55
CA LYS A 401 -34.19 -50.05 1.95
C LYS A 401 -35.16 -49.32 1.03
N THR A 402 -35.98 -48.42 1.56
CA THR A 402 -36.62 -47.43 0.70
C THR A 402 -35.53 -46.43 0.23
N THR A 403 -35.79 -45.69 -0.84
CA THR A 403 -34.97 -44.61 -1.40
C THR A 403 -35.95 -43.54 -1.89
N VAL A 404 -35.69 -42.26 -1.60
CA VAL A 404 -36.64 -41.20 -1.93
C VAL A 404 -36.09 -40.35 -3.09
N GLU A 405 -36.76 -40.40 -4.23
CA GLU A 405 -36.54 -39.48 -5.34
C GLU A 405 -37.44 -38.25 -5.14
N LEU A 406 -36.83 -37.07 -5.21
CA LEU A 406 -37.51 -35.79 -5.17
C LEU A 406 -37.41 -35.12 -6.54
N ASN A 407 -38.38 -34.25 -6.84
CA ASN A 407 -38.25 -33.26 -7.90
C ASN A 407 -37.86 -31.93 -7.28
N ASP A 408 -36.71 -31.39 -7.68
CA ASP A 408 -36.29 -30.00 -7.41
C ASP A 408 -36.46 -29.61 -5.92
N PHE A 409 -35.78 -30.36 -5.04
CA PHE A 409 -35.89 -30.16 -3.60
C PHE A 409 -35.12 -28.92 -3.12
N ASP A 410 -35.67 -28.25 -2.11
CA ASP A 410 -35.01 -27.24 -1.28
C ASP A 410 -35.08 -27.70 0.19
N LEU A 411 -33.91 -27.89 0.80
CA LEU A 411 -33.70 -28.27 2.19
C LEU A 411 -32.93 -27.16 2.89
N ALA A 412 -33.62 -26.37 3.72
CA ALA A 412 -32.98 -25.44 4.63
C ALA A 412 -32.17 -26.22 5.69
N LEU A 413 -30.93 -25.79 5.91
CA LEU A 413 -29.98 -26.37 6.86
C LEU A 413 -29.81 -25.44 8.07
N GLY A 414 -30.92 -25.11 8.74
CA GLY A 414 -30.91 -24.26 9.93
C GLY A 414 -30.67 -22.78 9.61
N SER A 415 -29.85 -22.12 10.43
CA SER A 415 -29.62 -20.68 10.41
C SER A 415 -28.46 -20.24 9.48
N VAL A 416 -27.76 -21.18 8.84
CA VAL A 416 -26.48 -20.95 8.13
C VAL A 416 -26.43 -21.33 6.64
N GLY A 417 -27.44 -22.02 6.09
CA GLY A 417 -27.43 -22.39 4.68
C GLY A 417 -28.55 -23.31 4.21
N ARG A 418 -28.38 -23.85 3.00
CA ARG A 418 -29.37 -24.65 2.26
C ARG A 418 -28.69 -25.70 1.38
N LEU A 419 -29.39 -26.81 1.14
CA LEU A 419 -29.10 -27.81 0.11
C LEU A 419 -30.25 -27.87 -0.92
N THR A 420 -29.91 -28.07 -2.19
CA THR A 420 -30.85 -28.26 -3.30
C THR A 420 -30.42 -29.43 -4.20
N GLY A 421 -31.37 -30.10 -4.85
CA GLY A 421 -31.09 -31.21 -5.76
C GLY A 421 -32.31 -32.05 -6.13
N ASN A 422 -32.08 -33.30 -6.54
CA ASN A 422 -33.13 -34.23 -6.96
C ASN A 422 -33.21 -35.50 -6.09
N THR A 423 -32.15 -36.30 -6.01
CA THR A 423 -32.23 -37.61 -5.34
C THR A 423 -31.83 -37.53 -3.86
N LEU A 424 -32.68 -38.10 -2.99
CA LEU A 424 -32.51 -38.12 -1.53
C LEU A 424 -32.64 -39.56 -1.01
N ALA A 425 -31.57 -40.33 -1.14
CA ALA A 425 -31.50 -41.64 -0.48
C ALA A 425 -31.49 -41.44 1.04
N TYR A 426 -32.02 -42.40 1.79
CA TYR A 426 -31.78 -42.48 3.23
C TYR A 426 -31.31 -43.89 3.59
N SER A 427 -30.72 -44.02 4.76
CA SER A 427 -30.61 -45.31 5.43
C SER A 427 -30.43 -45.13 6.93
N VAL A 428 -30.77 -46.15 7.71
CA VAL A 428 -30.46 -46.14 9.15
C VAL A 428 -29.12 -46.82 9.38
N GLN A 429 -28.19 -46.11 10.01
CA GLN A 429 -26.87 -46.60 10.39
C GLN A 429 -26.61 -46.27 11.86
N ASN A 430 -26.19 -47.27 12.65
CA ASN A 430 -25.81 -47.10 14.06
C ASN A 430 -26.85 -46.36 14.94
N GLY A 431 -28.15 -46.50 14.63
CA GLY A 431 -29.24 -45.81 15.33
C GLY A 431 -29.47 -44.34 14.93
N SER A 432 -28.78 -43.84 13.91
CA SER A 432 -29.02 -42.52 13.31
C SER A 432 -29.68 -42.69 11.94
N LEU A 433 -30.59 -41.79 11.60
CA LEU A 433 -31.10 -41.64 10.23
C LEU A 433 -30.04 -40.88 9.42
N GLU A 434 -29.45 -41.52 8.41
CA GLU A 434 -28.58 -40.86 7.43
C GLU A 434 -29.37 -40.52 6.17
N ILE A 435 -29.30 -39.26 5.75
CA ILE A 435 -29.88 -38.72 4.53
C ILE A 435 -28.72 -38.40 3.57
N LEU A 436 -28.72 -39.06 2.42
CA LEU A 436 -27.61 -39.06 1.46
C LEU A 436 -28.06 -38.50 0.10
N THR A 437 -27.32 -37.53 -0.42
CA THR A 437 -27.56 -36.96 -1.76
C THR A 437 -26.28 -36.99 -2.59
N ASP A 438 -26.41 -37.35 -3.86
CA ASP A 438 -25.33 -37.41 -4.85
C ASP A 438 -25.46 -36.26 -5.84
N ASN A 439 -24.34 -35.60 -6.18
CA ASN A 439 -24.26 -34.46 -7.10
C ASN A 439 -25.23 -33.29 -6.83
N ALA A 440 -25.49 -32.98 -5.55
CA ALA A 440 -26.34 -31.87 -5.13
C ALA A 440 -25.63 -30.50 -5.27
N ALA A 441 -26.34 -29.41 -4.94
CA ALA A 441 -25.77 -28.08 -4.77
C ALA A 441 -26.18 -27.48 -3.42
N ALA A 442 -25.25 -26.88 -2.69
CA ALA A 442 -25.49 -26.23 -1.41
C ALA A 442 -24.98 -24.79 -1.42
N TYR A 443 -25.50 -23.99 -0.50
CA TYR A 443 -25.10 -22.62 -0.27
C TYR A 443 -24.98 -22.35 1.23
N PHE A 444 -23.95 -21.62 1.63
CA PHE A 444 -23.71 -21.22 3.02
C PHE A 444 -23.28 -19.74 3.06
N GLY A 445 -24.00 -18.89 3.78
CA GLY A 445 -23.80 -17.45 3.69
C GLY A 445 -24.89 -16.58 4.34
N LYS A 446 -25.04 -15.36 3.81
CA LYS A 446 -26.18 -14.46 4.09
C LYS A 446 -26.98 -14.28 2.81
N GLY A 447 -28.31 -14.36 2.90
CA GLY A 447 -29.21 -14.28 1.74
C GLY A 447 -30.12 -15.51 1.68
N PHE A 448 -29.55 -16.71 1.86
CA PHE A 448 -30.13 -18.06 1.64
C PHE A 448 -31.59 -18.34 2.02
N ASP A 449 -32.18 -17.49 2.85
CA ASP A 449 -33.61 -17.41 3.12
C ASP A 449 -34.44 -17.06 1.83
N THR A 450 -33.81 -16.53 0.76
CA THR A 450 -34.33 -16.33 -0.62
C THR A 450 -33.87 -17.43 -1.59
N PRO A 451 -34.46 -17.65 -2.78
CA PRO A 451 -33.98 -18.62 -3.78
C PRO A 451 -32.55 -18.36 -4.30
N LEU A 452 -31.81 -19.42 -4.69
CA LEU A 452 -30.43 -19.38 -5.25
C LEU A 452 -30.26 -18.62 -6.60
N THR A 453 -31.27 -17.86 -7.02
CA THR A 453 -31.31 -17.07 -8.26
C THR A 453 -31.32 -15.56 -8.00
N ASP A 454 -31.41 -15.16 -6.74
CA ASP A 454 -31.71 -13.79 -6.34
C ASP A 454 -30.40 -13.09 -5.94
N GLU A 455 -30.23 -11.83 -6.35
CA GLU A 455 -28.95 -11.08 -6.25
C GLU A 455 -28.56 -10.67 -4.80
N ASP A 456 -29.15 -11.30 -3.76
CA ASP A 456 -28.89 -11.00 -2.36
C ASP A 456 -28.01 -12.02 -1.61
N ASP A 457 -27.54 -13.08 -2.26
CA ASP A 457 -26.82 -14.22 -1.66
C ASP A 457 -25.29 -14.02 -1.43
N ALA A 458 -24.88 -13.22 -0.43
CA ALA A 458 -23.46 -13.03 -0.03
C ALA A 458 -22.83 -14.24 0.72
N GLY A 459 -22.13 -15.14 0.00
CA GLY A 459 -21.62 -16.38 0.60
C GLY A 459 -20.85 -17.34 -0.31
N LEU A 460 -20.82 -18.62 0.09
CA LEU A 460 -20.14 -19.71 -0.61
C LEU A 460 -21.15 -20.70 -1.20
N GLN A 461 -21.17 -20.83 -2.53
CA GLN A 461 -21.90 -21.87 -3.24
C GLN A 461 -20.98 -23.08 -3.46
N ILE A 462 -21.52 -24.30 -3.32
CA ILE A 462 -20.84 -25.55 -3.64
C ILE A 462 -21.74 -26.34 -4.60
N SER A 463 -21.22 -26.76 -5.75
CA SER A 463 -21.95 -27.54 -6.77
C SER A 463 -21.32 -28.90 -7.03
N ASN A 464 -22.11 -29.86 -7.51
CA ASN A 464 -21.70 -31.26 -7.75
C ASN A 464 -21.16 -31.94 -6.49
N LEU A 465 -21.88 -31.81 -5.38
CA LEU A 465 -21.43 -32.24 -4.06
C LEU A 465 -22.09 -33.53 -3.57
N ASN A 466 -21.37 -34.24 -2.70
CA ASN A 466 -21.89 -35.41 -2.00
C ASN A 466 -22.16 -35.03 -0.54
N PHE A 467 -23.43 -35.14 -0.15
CA PHE A 467 -23.95 -34.77 1.17
C PHE A 467 -24.29 -36.03 1.97
N ASN A 468 -23.95 -36.04 3.26
CA ASN A 468 -24.53 -36.95 4.24
C ASN A 468 -24.97 -36.14 5.46
N LEU A 469 -26.27 -36.17 5.76
CA LEU A 469 -26.91 -35.56 6.92
C LEU A 469 -27.30 -36.67 7.90
N SER A 470 -26.66 -36.67 9.07
CA SER A 470 -26.92 -37.59 10.16
C SER A 470 -27.88 -36.95 11.17
N VAL A 471 -28.98 -37.65 11.44
CA VAL A 471 -30.03 -37.29 12.39
C VAL A 471 -30.01 -38.33 13.52
N PRO A 472 -29.16 -38.15 14.55
CA PRO A 472 -29.05 -39.07 15.69
C PRO A 472 -30.21 -38.88 16.66
N THR A 473 -30.52 -39.85 17.52
CA THR A 473 -31.74 -39.92 18.36
C THR A 473 -32.00 -38.76 19.35
N GLY A 474 -31.13 -37.76 19.46
CA GLY A 474 -31.37 -36.54 20.23
C GLY A 474 -31.94 -35.38 19.40
N ALA A 475 -32.33 -34.28 20.05
CA ALA A 475 -32.73 -33.06 19.38
C ALA A 475 -31.52 -32.40 18.70
N GLY A 476 -31.48 -32.45 17.36
CA GLY A 476 -30.42 -31.90 16.51
C GLY A 476 -30.11 -32.79 15.31
N TYR A 477 -29.11 -32.37 14.53
CA TYR A 477 -28.54 -33.07 13.39
C TYR A 477 -27.10 -32.59 13.15
N SER A 478 -26.34 -33.30 12.31
CA SER A 478 -25.11 -32.79 11.72
C SER A 478 -24.96 -33.28 10.28
N TYR A 479 -24.21 -32.56 9.46
CA TYR A 479 -23.98 -32.95 8.06
C TYR A 479 -22.51 -32.82 7.66
N ALA A 480 -22.15 -33.58 6.63
CA ALA A 480 -20.83 -33.57 6.02
C ALA A 480 -20.93 -33.43 4.50
N ILE A 481 -20.01 -32.66 3.93
CA ILE A 481 -19.76 -32.59 2.47
C ILE A 481 -18.38 -33.18 2.23
N THR A 482 -18.23 -34.02 1.20
CA THR A 482 -16.96 -34.74 0.93
C THR A 482 -16.38 -34.51 -0.47
N GLN A 483 -17.14 -33.90 -1.37
CA GLN A 483 -16.76 -33.53 -2.73
C GLN A 483 -17.53 -32.27 -3.14
N GLY A 484 -17.09 -31.59 -4.19
CA GLY A 484 -17.79 -30.44 -4.77
C GLY A 484 -16.84 -29.44 -5.43
N THR A 485 -17.40 -28.51 -6.21
CA THR A 485 -16.73 -27.32 -6.74
C THR A 485 -17.26 -26.10 -5.99
N ALA A 486 -16.39 -25.33 -5.34
CA ALA A 486 -16.78 -24.14 -4.58
C ALA A 486 -16.59 -22.86 -5.40
N ALA A 487 -17.55 -21.95 -5.27
CA ALA A 487 -17.54 -20.60 -5.83
C ALA A 487 -18.05 -19.59 -4.78
N ILE A 488 -17.73 -18.31 -4.95
CA ILE A 488 -18.30 -17.22 -4.16
C ILE A 488 -19.47 -16.65 -4.95
N SER A 489 -20.63 -16.51 -4.31
CA SER A 489 -21.79 -15.85 -4.93
C SER A 489 -21.80 -14.37 -4.57
N ASP A 490 -22.14 -13.55 -5.56
CA ASP A 490 -22.59 -12.15 -5.47
C ASP A 490 -21.75 -11.18 -4.60
N VAL A 491 -20.46 -11.47 -4.44
CA VAL A 491 -19.49 -10.56 -3.81
C VAL A 491 -18.50 -10.07 -4.87
N ALA A 492 -18.79 -8.89 -5.42
CA ALA A 492 -18.02 -8.28 -6.51
C ALA A 492 -16.54 -8.12 -6.16
N GLY A 493 -15.67 -8.53 -7.10
CA GLY A 493 -14.21 -8.49 -6.96
C GLY A 493 -13.59 -9.76 -6.34
N LEU A 494 -14.36 -10.63 -5.68
CA LEU A 494 -13.84 -11.93 -5.24
C LEU A 494 -13.93 -12.98 -6.34
N SER A 495 -12.91 -13.83 -6.44
CA SER A 495 -12.94 -15.04 -7.26
C SER A 495 -12.30 -16.20 -6.51
N LEU A 496 -12.81 -17.42 -6.68
CA LEU A 496 -12.37 -18.59 -5.92
C LEU A 496 -12.30 -19.83 -6.82
N SER A 497 -11.27 -20.64 -6.61
CA SER A 497 -11.22 -22.03 -7.04
C SER A 497 -10.54 -22.89 -5.97
N ALA A 498 -10.85 -24.18 -5.92
CA ALA A 498 -10.23 -25.16 -5.04
C ALA A 498 -10.30 -26.57 -5.67
N ALA A 499 -9.36 -27.44 -5.34
CA ALA A 499 -9.29 -28.80 -5.90
C ALA A 499 -10.23 -29.80 -5.22
N ASN A 500 -10.48 -29.66 -3.92
CA ASN A 500 -11.47 -30.45 -3.18
C ASN A 500 -12.15 -29.61 -2.10
N VAL A 501 -13.41 -29.89 -1.84
CA VAL A 501 -14.26 -29.25 -0.83
C VAL A 501 -14.68 -30.31 0.19
N VAL A 502 -14.41 -30.06 1.48
CA VAL A 502 -14.87 -30.89 2.60
C VAL A 502 -15.53 -29.98 3.63
N ALA A 503 -16.75 -30.29 4.06
CA ALA A 503 -17.46 -29.53 5.10
C ALA A 503 -17.95 -30.41 6.23
N SER A 504 -18.14 -29.80 7.40
CA SER A 504 -18.91 -30.33 8.52
C SER A 504 -19.73 -29.22 9.15
N GLY A 505 -21.01 -29.46 9.45
CA GLY A 505 -21.90 -28.47 10.08
C GLY A 505 -23.06 -29.06 10.86
N ASP A 506 -23.80 -28.17 11.51
CA ASP A 506 -25.00 -28.40 12.33
C ASP A 506 -26.06 -27.31 12.01
N ALA A 507 -26.98 -27.03 12.94
CA ALA A 507 -28.03 -26.03 12.73
C ALA A 507 -27.53 -24.58 12.74
N ASP A 508 -26.43 -24.29 13.45
CA ASP A 508 -25.94 -22.94 13.71
C ASP A 508 -24.52 -22.68 13.20
N ASN A 509 -23.79 -23.73 12.77
CA ASN A 509 -22.39 -23.62 12.38
C ASN A 509 -22.07 -24.52 11.19
N VAL A 510 -21.29 -24.00 10.24
CA VAL A 510 -20.62 -24.81 9.20
C VAL A 510 -19.17 -24.39 9.05
N ASN A 511 -18.28 -25.37 8.94
CA ASN A 511 -16.86 -25.19 8.63
C ASN A 511 -16.53 -25.95 7.35
N ILE A 512 -15.98 -25.25 6.36
CA ILE A 512 -15.78 -25.73 5.00
C ILE A 512 -14.30 -25.57 4.64
N ALA A 513 -13.57 -26.68 4.64
CA ALA A 513 -12.18 -26.75 4.25
C ALA A 513 -12.05 -26.90 2.72
N LEU A 514 -11.50 -25.87 2.08
CA LEU A 514 -11.19 -25.82 0.66
C LEU A 514 -9.70 -26.12 0.47
N THR A 515 -9.36 -27.11 -0.34
CA THR A 515 -7.98 -27.59 -0.49
C THR A 515 -7.36 -27.22 -1.83
N ASN A 516 -6.06 -26.89 -1.83
CA ASN A 516 -5.33 -26.34 -2.99
C ASN A 516 -6.12 -25.19 -3.65
N PHE A 517 -6.34 -24.12 -2.87
CA PHE A 517 -7.19 -23.01 -3.26
C PHE A 517 -6.41 -21.93 -4.01
N ASP A 518 -7.14 -21.14 -4.80
CA ASP A 518 -6.71 -19.86 -5.38
C ASP A 518 -7.87 -18.86 -5.24
N LEU A 519 -7.60 -17.69 -4.67
CA LEU A 519 -8.55 -16.68 -4.19
C LEU A 519 -8.10 -15.29 -4.65
N GLY A 520 -8.80 -14.71 -5.62
CA GLY A 520 -8.63 -13.30 -6.03
C GLY A 520 -9.36 -12.35 -5.08
N LEU A 521 -8.71 -11.23 -4.77
CA LEU A 521 -9.18 -10.17 -3.85
C LEU A 521 -9.18 -8.82 -4.58
N GLY A 522 -10.14 -8.63 -5.50
CA GLY A 522 -10.13 -7.54 -6.47
C GLY A 522 -9.01 -7.68 -7.49
N ASP A 523 -8.71 -6.60 -8.22
CA ASP A 523 -7.68 -6.62 -9.27
C ASP A 523 -6.23 -6.56 -8.75
N THR A 524 -6.04 -6.27 -7.46
CA THR A 524 -4.73 -5.90 -6.88
C THR A 524 -4.09 -6.95 -5.98
N ALA A 525 -4.81 -8.02 -5.62
CA ALA A 525 -4.29 -9.07 -4.74
C ALA A 525 -4.85 -10.46 -5.08
N ARG A 526 -4.00 -11.49 -4.96
CA ARG A 526 -4.34 -12.90 -5.22
C ARG A 526 -3.65 -13.81 -4.21
N LEU A 527 -4.37 -14.77 -3.62
CA LEU A 527 -3.87 -15.73 -2.63
C LEU A 527 -3.99 -17.16 -3.14
N SER A 528 -2.97 -17.98 -2.91
CA SER A 528 -3.04 -19.44 -3.09
C SER A 528 -2.45 -20.20 -1.91
N GLY A 529 -2.89 -21.45 -1.70
CA GLY A 529 -2.35 -22.28 -0.61
C GLY A 529 -3.05 -23.62 -0.41
N THR A 530 -2.55 -24.40 0.55
CA THR A 530 -3.00 -25.79 0.78
C THR A 530 -4.42 -25.88 1.34
N THR A 531 -4.84 -24.95 2.20
CA THR A 531 -6.14 -24.99 2.88
C THR A 531 -6.68 -23.58 3.13
N LEU A 532 -7.94 -23.34 2.77
CA LEU A 532 -8.73 -22.15 3.07
C LEU A 532 -10.03 -22.61 3.74
N ASN A 533 -10.28 -22.15 4.97
CA ASN A 533 -11.49 -22.50 5.71
C ASN A 533 -12.51 -21.37 5.56
N PHE A 534 -13.66 -21.66 4.98
CA PHE A 534 -14.85 -20.82 5.08
C PHE A 534 -15.68 -21.26 6.29
N ILE A 535 -16.15 -20.30 7.08
CA ILE A 535 -17.03 -20.51 8.22
C ILE A 535 -18.24 -19.61 8.04
N ALA A 536 -19.43 -20.21 8.05
CA ALA A 536 -20.68 -19.50 8.32
C ALA A 536 -21.24 -19.98 9.66
N ALA A 537 -21.65 -19.05 10.50
CA ALA A 537 -22.19 -19.35 11.83
C ALA A 537 -23.20 -18.30 12.27
N ASP A 538 -24.34 -18.72 12.81
CA ASP A 538 -25.23 -17.86 13.58
C ASP A 538 -24.91 -18.00 15.08
N ASN A 539 -24.92 -16.89 15.80
CA ASN A 539 -24.85 -16.86 17.25
C ASN A 539 -26.00 -15.98 17.78
N ALA A 540 -27.11 -16.63 18.12
CA ALA A 540 -28.33 -16.02 18.66
C ALA A 540 -28.91 -14.87 17.82
N GLY A 541 -28.97 -15.04 16.50
CA GLY A 541 -29.45 -14.06 15.52
C GLY A 541 -28.34 -13.18 14.91
N THR A 542 -27.07 -13.57 15.07
CA THR A 542 -25.90 -12.87 14.53
C THR A 542 -25.21 -13.74 13.49
N LYS A 543 -25.78 -13.81 12.27
CA LYS A 543 -25.15 -14.51 11.13
C LYS A 543 -23.76 -13.91 10.84
N THR A 544 -22.71 -14.73 10.78
CA THR A 544 -21.32 -14.36 10.49
C THR A 544 -20.73 -15.23 9.39
N THR A 545 -19.86 -14.66 8.56
CA THR A 545 -19.43 -15.23 7.28
C THR A 545 -17.96 -14.87 7.00
N LYS A 546 -17.04 -15.83 7.17
CA LYS A 546 -15.59 -15.57 7.23
C LYS A 546 -14.75 -16.62 6.51
N PHE A 547 -13.75 -16.17 5.75
CA PHE A 547 -12.65 -17.00 5.26
C PHE A 547 -11.39 -16.83 6.14
N THR A 548 -10.68 -17.94 6.38
CA THR A 548 -9.39 -17.95 7.09
C THR A 548 -8.40 -18.93 6.46
N THR A 549 -7.11 -18.58 6.44
CA THR A 549 -6.02 -19.50 6.08
C THR A 549 -4.73 -19.11 6.81
N THR A 550 -3.79 -20.04 6.89
CA THR A 550 -2.45 -19.86 7.45
C THR A 550 -1.44 -20.65 6.61
N GLY A 551 -0.32 -20.02 6.25
CA GLY A 551 0.70 -20.63 5.39
C GLY A 551 0.49 -20.40 3.89
N ALA A 552 -0.42 -19.49 3.51
CA ALA A 552 -0.69 -19.14 2.12
C ALA A 552 0.44 -18.29 1.51
N THR A 553 0.51 -18.25 0.18
CA THR A 553 1.28 -17.27 -0.58
C THR A 553 0.32 -16.30 -1.26
N ALA A 554 0.50 -15.00 -1.03
CA ALA A 554 -0.19 -13.97 -1.79
C ALA A 554 0.78 -13.24 -2.73
N PHE A 555 0.24 -12.73 -3.83
CA PHE A 555 0.83 -11.66 -4.62
C PHE A 555 -0.06 -10.43 -4.53
N VAL A 556 0.55 -9.25 -4.37
CA VAL A 556 -0.13 -7.95 -4.24
C VAL A 556 0.60 -6.93 -5.11
N GLY A 557 -0.08 -6.42 -6.13
CA GLY A 557 0.50 -5.53 -7.14
C GLY A 557 -0.21 -5.60 -8.49
N GLN A 558 0.42 -5.04 -9.51
CA GLN A 558 -0.10 -5.07 -10.88
C GLN A 558 0.15 -6.46 -11.49
N GLY A 559 -0.86 -6.97 -12.21
CA GLY A 559 -0.89 -8.33 -12.78
C GLY A 559 -1.72 -9.35 -12.00
N ALA A 560 -2.10 -9.06 -10.75
CA ALA A 560 -2.69 -10.03 -9.82
C ALA A 560 -4.05 -10.64 -10.26
N SER A 561 -4.83 -9.94 -11.08
CA SER A 561 -6.05 -10.47 -11.70
C SER A 561 -5.81 -11.53 -12.78
N THR A 562 -4.59 -11.63 -13.30
CA THR A 562 -4.19 -12.62 -14.32
C THR A 562 -3.69 -13.93 -13.70
N SER A 563 -3.49 -14.94 -14.55
CA SER A 563 -2.78 -16.18 -14.19
C SER A 563 -1.34 -16.23 -14.73
N THR A 564 -0.82 -15.12 -15.27
CA THR A 564 0.48 -15.04 -15.94
C THR A 564 1.50 -14.31 -15.08
N LEU A 565 2.30 -15.08 -14.34
CA LEU A 565 3.28 -14.55 -13.37
C LEU A 565 4.54 -13.92 -14.03
N SER A 566 4.48 -13.64 -15.34
CA SER A 566 5.57 -13.09 -16.16
C SER A 566 5.62 -11.56 -16.15
N ASP A 567 4.46 -10.96 -15.93
CA ASP A 567 4.15 -9.53 -16.01
C ASP A 567 3.74 -8.97 -14.63
N ASP A 568 3.63 -9.83 -13.61
CA ASP A 568 3.53 -9.49 -12.19
C ASP A 568 4.62 -8.50 -11.74
N ILE A 569 4.22 -7.29 -11.35
CA ILE A 569 5.09 -6.33 -10.64
C ILE A 569 4.45 -5.97 -9.30
N GLY A 570 5.09 -6.38 -8.20
CA GLY A 570 4.53 -6.20 -6.86
C GLY A 570 5.23 -6.99 -5.76
N LEU A 571 4.54 -7.12 -4.63
CA LEU A 571 4.98 -7.82 -3.44
C LEU A 571 4.45 -9.25 -3.42
N GLU A 572 5.35 -10.22 -3.25
CA GLU A 572 4.99 -11.61 -2.95
C GLU A 572 5.17 -11.86 -1.46
N VAL A 573 4.11 -12.30 -0.77
CA VAL A 573 4.11 -12.57 0.67
C VAL A 573 3.80 -14.04 0.95
N SER A 574 4.80 -14.75 1.44
CA SER A 574 4.71 -16.20 1.74
C SER A 574 4.57 -16.45 3.25
N ASN A 575 4.00 -17.60 3.60
CA ASN A 575 3.61 -17.95 4.97
C ASN A 575 2.62 -16.94 5.57
N SER A 576 1.70 -16.47 4.74
CA SER A 576 0.67 -15.49 5.06
C SER A 576 -0.50 -16.12 5.81
N SER A 577 -1.12 -15.33 6.68
CA SER A 577 -2.38 -15.63 7.35
C SER A 577 -3.45 -14.64 6.91
N LEU A 578 -4.64 -15.14 6.58
CA LEU A 578 -5.78 -14.36 6.12
C LEU A 578 -6.89 -14.35 7.17
N ASN A 579 -7.49 -13.19 7.38
CA ASN A 579 -8.83 -13.06 7.91
C ASN A 579 -9.64 -12.22 6.91
N LEU A 580 -10.59 -12.81 6.19
CA LEU A 580 -11.52 -12.08 5.32
C LEU A 580 -12.94 -12.28 5.83
N LEU A 581 -13.69 -11.19 5.99
CA LEU A 581 -15.10 -11.22 6.39
C LEU A 581 -15.98 -10.70 5.25
N LEU A 582 -17.09 -11.38 5.00
CA LEU A 582 -18.19 -10.87 4.17
C LEU A 582 -19.17 -10.10 5.08
N ASN A 583 -19.53 -8.88 4.68
CA ASN A 583 -20.49 -8.02 5.38
C ASN A 583 -21.90 -8.13 4.74
N GLU A 584 -22.88 -7.45 5.31
CA GLU A 584 -24.33 -7.62 4.98
C GLU A 584 -24.80 -6.94 3.69
N GLY A 585 -23.95 -6.16 3.03
CA GLY A 585 -24.25 -5.51 1.75
C GLY A 585 -23.20 -5.86 0.71
N HIS A 586 -22.96 -7.16 0.48
CA HIS A 586 -22.12 -7.73 -0.58
C HIS A 586 -20.65 -7.26 -0.64
N THR A 587 -20.20 -6.54 0.39
CA THR A 587 -18.82 -6.06 0.55
C THR A 587 -18.02 -7.04 1.41
N TYR A 588 -16.75 -7.21 1.07
CA TYR A 588 -15.78 -7.91 1.90
C TYR A 588 -14.78 -6.93 2.53
N ARG A 589 -14.04 -7.40 3.54
CA ARG A 589 -12.84 -6.76 4.09
C ARG A 589 -11.85 -7.82 4.54
N TYR A 590 -10.56 -7.59 4.34
CA TYR A 590 -9.51 -8.56 4.68
C TYR A 590 -8.32 -7.96 5.40
N ASP A 591 -7.74 -8.78 6.27
CA ASP A 591 -6.45 -8.57 6.93
C ASP A 591 -5.50 -9.74 6.58
N LEU A 592 -4.36 -9.42 5.99
CA LEU A 592 -3.27 -10.33 5.66
C LEU A 592 -2.06 -10.02 6.55
N ASN A 593 -1.60 -11.01 7.30
CA ASN A 593 -0.38 -10.89 8.12
C ASN A 593 0.63 -11.97 7.70
N ALA A 594 1.82 -11.56 7.25
CA ALA A 594 2.80 -12.44 6.64
C ALA A 594 4.16 -12.48 7.35
N GLN A 595 4.87 -13.60 7.22
CA GLN A 595 6.19 -13.82 7.84
C GLN A 595 7.37 -13.67 6.88
N SER A 596 7.13 -13.66 5.56
CA SER A 596 8.18 -13.59 4.54
C SER A 596 7.71 -12.83 3.30
N LEU A 597 8.63 -12.09 2.68
CA LEU A 597 8.36 -11.11 1.63
C LEU A 597 9.42 -11.21 0.53
N ALA A 598 8.99 -11.06 -0.73
CA ALA A 598 9.82 -10.94 -1.91
C ALA A 598 9.24 -9.88 -2.88
N MET A 599 10.00 -9.48 -3.90
CA MET A 599 9.50 -8.64 -5.00
C MET A 599 9.43 -9.45 -6.28
N ARG A 600 8.31 -9.35 -7.02
CA ARG A 600 8.20 -9.81 -8.41
C ARG A 600 8.44 -8.66 -9.38
N GLY A 601 8.76 -8.99 -10.63
CA GLY A 601 9.02 -8.01 -11.70
C GLY A 601 10.36 -7.26 -11.62
N LEU A 602 11.10 -7.34 -10.51
CA LEU A 602 12.36 -6.60 -10.28
C LEU A 602 13.56 -7.54 -10.00
N PRO A 603 14.26 -8.03 -11.05
CA PRO A 603 15.40 -8.93 -10.89
C PRO A 603 16.53 -8.32 -10.05
N GLY A 604 16.99 -9.05 -9.02
CA GLY A 604 18.05 -8.59 -8.12
C GLY A 604 17.58 -7.63 -7.02
N ALA A 605 16.27 -7.38 -6.89
CA ALA A 605 15.70 -6.79 -5.69
C ALA A 605 15.61 -7.83 -4.57
N VAL A 606 16.03 -7.45 -3.37
CA VAL A 606 15.86 -8.21 -2.13
C VAL A 606 15.17 -7.29 -1.13
N ILE A 607 14.02 -7.71 -0.61
CA ILE A 607 13.24 -6.95 0.35
C ILE A 607 13.03 -7.77 1.63
N SER A 608 12.95 -7.13 2.78
CA SER A 608 12.58 -7.74 4.05
C SER A 608 11.93 -6.73 4.98
N ALA A 609 11.15 -7.22 5.95
CA ALA A 609 10.50 -6.44 6.99
C ALA A 609 10.33 -7.30 8.24
N GLN A 610 10.19 -6.69 9.42
CA GLN A 610 9.85 -7.42 10.66
C GLN A 610 8.35 -7.73 10.74
N THR A 611 7.51 -6.86 10.17
CA THR A 611 6.07 -7.04 10.07
C THR A 611 5.59 -6.69 8.67
N VAL A 612 4.68 -7.49 8.14
CA VAL A 612 4.00 -7.23 6.86
C VAL A 612 2.50 -7.37 7.09
N ALA A 613 1.80 -6.25 7.03
CA ALA A 613 0.34 -6.17 7.13
C ALA A 613 -0.21 -5.64 5.81
N ILE A 614 -1.15 -6.35 5.20
CA ILE A 614 -1.85 -5.90 4.00
C ILE A 614 -3.36 -5.95 4.27
N ALA A 615 -4.05 -4.85 4.03
CA ALA A 615 -5.48 -4.72 4.27
C ALA A 615 -6.19 -4.14 3.04
N GLY A 616 -7.47 -4.44 2.89
CA GLY A 616 -8.32 -3.93 1.82
C GLY A 616 -9.78 -4.31 2.02
N ALA A 617 -10.67 -3.63 1.30
CA ALA A 617 -12.10 -3.89 1.32
C ALA A 617 -12.71 -3.72 -0.07
N SER A 618 -13.95 -4.19 -0.27
CA SER A 618 -14.64 -4.09 -1.56
C SER A 618 -14.85 -2.63 -1.96
N GLY A 619 -14.21 -2.21 -3.06
CA GLY A 619 -14.24 -0.84 -3.56
C GLY A 619 -13.24 0.13 -2.90
N ASP A 620 -12.49 -0.31 -1.88
CA ASP A 620 -11.44 0.48 -1.23
C ASP A 620 -10.04 0.10 -1.73
N PRO A 621 -9.05 1.02 -1.66
CA PRO A 621 -7.66 0.71 -2.04
C PRO A 621 -7.01 -0.40 -1.20
N THR A 622 -6.16 -1.19 -1.84
CA THR A 622 -5.31 -2.17 -1.13
C THR A 622 -4.11 -1.45 -0.52
N GLN A 623 -3.99 -1.46 0.80
CA GLN A 623 -2.85 -0.91 1.54
C GLN A 623 -1.92 -2.04 2.00
N ALA A 624 -0.63 -1.93 1.71
CA ALA A 624 0.42 -2.78 2.27
C ALA A 624 1.39 -1.96 3.12
N THR A 625 1.60 -2.33 4.38
CA THR A 625 2.53 -1.66 5.31
C THR A 625 3.64 -2.62 5.74
N LEU A 626 4.89 -2.18 5.59
CA LEU A 626 6.11 -2.91 5.97
C LEU A 626 6.79 -2.22 7.16
N GLY A 627 6.81 -2.88 8.32
CA GLY A 627 7.47 -2.36 9.53
C GLY A 627 8.92 -2.84 9.67
N ASN A 628 9.82 -1.93 10.04
CA ASN A 628 11.28 -2.11 10.14
C ASN A 628 11.86 -2.81 8.90
N PHE A 629 11.77 -2.12 7.75
CA PHE A 629 12.02 -2.69 6.44
C PHE A 629 13.44 -2.48 5.91
N THR A 630 13.77 -3.26 4.89
CA THR A 630 14.92 -3.08 4.01
C THR A 630 14.50 -3.42 2.59
N LEU A 631 14.85 -2.56 1.64
CA LEU A 631 14.83 -2.84 0.21
C LEU A 631 16.25 -2.64 -0.32
N GLN A 632 16.83 -3.66 -0.95
CA GLN A 632 18.16 -3.63 -1.53
C GLN A 632 18.10 -4.03 -3.00
N LEU A 633 18.74 -3.23 -3.85
CA LEU A 633 18.83 -3.42 -5.30
C LEU A 633 20.30 -3.62 -5.65
N ALA A 634 20.67 -4.86 -5.99
CA ALA A 634 22.07 -5.30 -6.12
C ALA A 634 22.91 -4.98 -4.86
N ASN A 635 24.23 -4.76 -5.02
CA ASN A 635 25.13 -4.46 -3.91
C ASN A 635 25.18 -2.97 -3.55
N ASP A 636 24.80 -2.10 -4.49
CA ASP A 636 25.22 -0.69 -4.46
C ASP A 636 24.07 0.30 -4.21
N LEU A 637 22.82 -0.16 -4.11
CA LEU A 637 21.65 0.65 -3.75
C LEU A 637 20.84 -0.04 -2.63
N ARG A 638 20.61 0.67 -1.54
CA ARG A 638 19.74 0.20 -0.45
C ARG A 638 18.91 1.32 0.15
N LEU A 639 17.69 0.97 0.55
CA LEU A 639 16.76 1.77 1.34
C LEU A 639 16.32 0.94 2.56
N SER A 640 16.03 1.62 3.67
CA SER A 640 15.55 1.02 4.91
C SER A 640 14.87 2.08 5.76
N GLY A 641 14.09 1.69 6.76
CA GLY A 641 13.41 2.62 7.67
C GLY A 641 12.41 1.92 8.57
N ASP A 642 11.81 2.70 9.48
CA ASP A 642 10.89 2.21 10.50
C ASP A 642 9.58 1.70 9.88
N GLU A 643 9.12 2.34 8.79
CA GLU A 643 7.86 2.02 8.13
C GLU A 643 7.87 2.42 6.64
N LEU A 644 7.31 1.56 5.78
CA LEU A 644 7.04 1.83 4.37
C LEU A 644 5.60 1.44 4.03
N GLY A 645 4.82 2.37 3.49
CA GLY A 645 3.42 2.18 3.12
C GLY A 645 3.26 2.26 1.61
N PHE A 646 2.59 1.26 1.04
CA PHE A 646 2.12 1.22 -0.33
C PHE A 646 0.59 1.26 -0.30
N LEU A 647 -0.03 1.99 -1.23
CA LEU A 647 -1.47 1.93 -1.45
C LEU A 647 -1.77 1.98 -2.95
N THR A 648 -2.56 1.02 -3.43
CA THR A 648 -2.94 0.89 -4.85
C THR A 648 -4.44 1.07 -5.01
N ASP A 649 -4.84 2.01 -5.86
CA ASP A 649 -6.20 2.49 -6.08
C ASP A 649 -6.42 2.63 -7.59
N GLY A 650 -6.87 1.57 -8.26
CA GLY A 650 -7.08 1.54 -9.71
C GLY A 650 -5.84 1.91 -10.52
N ASP A 651 -5.86 3.08 -11.16
CA ASP A 651 -4.76 3.65 -11.95
C ASP A 651 -3.66 4.30 -11.10
N LYS A 652 -3.91 4.53 -9.81
CA LYS A 652 -2.95 5.12 -8.85
C LYS A 652 -2.15 4.06 -8.10
N THR A 653 -0.89 4.38 -7.84
CA THR A 653 -0.08 3.73 -6.79
C THR A 653 0.67 4.79 -6.00
N THR A 654 0.48 4.79 -4.68
CA THR A 654 1.21 5.68 -3.77
C THR A 654 2.23 4.91 -2.94
N LEU A 655 3.31 5.59 -2.60
CA LEU A 655 4.41 5.09 -1.78
C LEU A 655 4.80 6.18 -0.78
N ALA A 656 4.86 5.85 0.51
CA ALA A 656 5.41 6.75 1.51
C ALA A 656 6.29 5.99 2.51
N GLY A 657 7.13 6.72 3.24
CA GLY A 657 7.95 6.16 4.31
C GLY A 657 8.60 7.23 5.16
N ASN A 658 8.87 6.90 6.42
CA ASN A 658 9.43 7.81 7.43
C ASN A 658 10.71 7.23 8.06
N ASN A 659 11.54 8.12 8.63
CA ASN A 659 12.87 7.81 9.19
C ASN A 659 13.78 7.02 8.23
N LEU A 660 13.58 7.25 6.92
CA LEU A 660 14.25 6.51 5.87
C LEU A 660 15.76 6.75 5.89
N SER A 661 16.49 5.65 5.80
CA SER A 661 17.94 5.59 5.67
C SER A 661 18.28 4.86 4.38
N GLY A 662 18.88 5.58 3.44
CA GLY A 662 19.28 5.09 2.13
C GLY A 662 20.80 5.13 1.95
N PHE A 663 21.31 4.39 0.96
CA PHE A 663 22.70 4.44 0.55
C PHE A 663 22.87 4.11 -0.93
N VAL A 664 23.76 4.86 -1.59
CA VAL A 664 24.16 4.66 -2.98
C VAL A 664 25.70 4.63 -3.06
N GLY A 665 26.28 3.48 -3.37
CA GLY A 665 27.72 3.26 -3.44
C GLY A 665 28.15 1.85 -3.03
N ASN A 666 29.45 1.60 -2.99
CA ASN A 666 29.98 0.24 -2.83
C ASN A 666 30.18 -0.14 -1.35
N GLY A 667 29.87 -1.39 -1.02
CA GLY A 667 30.26 -2.03 0.23
C GLY A 667 29.42 -1.62 1.44
N PHE A 668 28.13 -1.34 1.27
CA PHE A 668 27.22 -1.05 2.38
C PHE A 668 27.26 -2.13 3.47
N GLY A 669 27.22 -1.72 4.74
CA GLY A 669 27.30 -2.63 5.88
C GLY A 669 28.69 -3.26 6.13
N SER A 670 29.69 -2.98 5.29
CA SER A 670 31.10 -3.29 5.59
C SER A 670 31.67 -2.32 6.63
N ALA A 671 32.92 -2.54 7.04
CA ALA A 671 33.66 -1.60 7.89
C ALA A 671 34.11 -0.31 7.16
N SER A 672 33.95 -0.23 5.84
CA SER A 672 34.38 0.92 5.01
C SER A 672 33.47 1.12 3.79
N PRO A 673 32.17 1.45 3.98
CA PRO A 673 31.23 1.69 2.90
C PRO A 673 31.52 3.03 2.21
N ILE A 674 31.80 3.03 0.90
CA ILE A 674 32.12 4.25 0.14
C ILE A 674 30.93 4.63 -0.74
N GLY A 675 30.25 5.73 -0.41
CA GLY A 675 29.03 6.15 -1.11
C GLY A 675 28.29 7.30 -0.45
N LEU A 676 27.17 7.69 -1.05
CA LEU A 676 26.25 8.69 -0.54
C LEU A 676 25.21 8.02 0.35
N GLY A 677 25.26 8.28 1.65
CA GLY A 677 24.19 7.95 2.59
C GLY A 677 23.11 9.03 2.61
N ILE A 678 21.86 8.61 2.77
CA ILE A 678 20.70 9.45 3.09
C ILE A 678 20.17 8.98 4.45
N SER A 679 19.75 9.91 5.32
CA SER A 679 19.34 9.61 6.69
C SER A 679 18.22 10.53 7.18
N ASN A 680 17.40 10.02 8.10
CA ASN A 680 16.22 10.69 8.66
C ASN A 680 15.28 11.25 7.57
N ALA A 681 15.16 10.54 6.43
CA ALA A 681 14.40 11.02 5.30
C ALA A 681 12.90 10.66 5.43
N SER A 682 12.05 11.50 4.84
CA SER A 682 10.61 11.25 4.70
C SER A 682 10.26 11.36 3.22
N LEU A 683 9.62 10.32 2.69
CA LEU A 683 9.21 10.21 1.30
C LEU A 683 7.68 10.20 1.23
N GLY A 684 7.12 10.96 0.29
CA GLY A 684 5.80 10.73 -0.28
C GLY A 684 5.92 10.70 -1.80
N MET A 685 5.24 9.76 -2.45
CA MET A 685 5.30 9.53 -3.89
C MET A 685 3.95 9.03 -4.42
N LEU A 686 3.59 9.51 -5.60
CA LEU A 686 2.42 9.11 -6.38
C LEU A 686 2.87 8.71 -7.78
N LEU A 687 2.32 7.61 -8.28
CA LEU A 687 2.27 7.21 -9.68
C LEU A 687 0.79 7.16 -10.08
N LYS A 688 0.46 7.58 -11.30
CA LYS A 688 -0.90 7.49 -11.86
C LYS A 688 -0.80 7.24 -13.36
N GLU A 689 -1.38 6.15 -13.86
CA GLU A 689 -1.52 5.98 -15.31
C GLU A 689 -2.57 6.96 -15.84
N THR A 690 -2.23 7.75 -16.86
CA THR A 690 -3.24 8.63 -17.50
C THR A 690 -3.94 7.88 -18.64
N SER A 691 -5.21 8.22 -18.89
CA SER A 691 -6.02 7.67 -19.99
C SER A 691 -5.44 8.07 -21.36
N GLY A 692 -4.45 7.29 -21.80
CA GLY A 692 -3.55 7.62 -22.91
C GLY A 692 -2.18 6.91 -22.85
N GLY A 693 -1.85 6.27 -21.72
CA GLY A 693 -0.60 5.48 -21.57
C GLY A 693 0.64 6.31 -21.23
N THR A 694 0.49 7.60 -20.94
CA THR A 694 1.56 8.48 -20.47
C THR A 694 1.42 8.70 -18.97
N GLY A 695 1.93 7.75 -18.17
CA GLY A 695 1.85 7.82 -16.70
C GLY A 695 2.48 9.08 -16.12
N GLY A 696 1.77 9.73 -15.21
CA GLY A 696 2.27 10.85 -14.40
C GLY A 696 2.92 10.35 -13.12
N TYR A 697 3.80 11.16 -12.55
CA TYR A 697 4.39 10.91 -11.23
C TYR A 697 4.58 12.20 -10.44
N ALA A 698 4.58 12.06 -9.10
CA ALA A 698 5.03 13.09 -8.20
C ALA A 698 5.82 12.48 -7.03
N VAL A 699 6.85 13.18 -6.57
CA VAL A 699 7.77 12.73 -5.51
C VAL A 699 8.17 13.91 -4.66
N ARG A 700 7.97 13.82 -3.34
CA ARG A 700 8.52 14.77 -2.36
C ARG A 700 9.34 14.01 -1.32
N LEU A 701 10.64 14.27 -1.30
CA LEU A 701 11.61 13.63 -0.42
C LEU A 701 12.39 14.71 0.33
N ASP A 702 12.36 14.66 1.66
CA ASP A 702 13.10 15.55 2.55
C ASP A 702 14.04 14.70 3.41
N GLY A 703 15.32 15.06 3.56
CA GLY A 703 16.25 14.29 4.40
C GLY A 703 17.65 14.88 4.54
N ARG A 704 18.57 14.13 5.15
CA ARG A 704 20.00 14.51 5.25
C ARG A 704 20.90 13.58 4.44
N ALA A 705 21.65 14.14 3.52
CA ALA A 705 22.66 13.44 2.72
C ALA A 705 24.06 13.57 3.36
N ALA A 706 24.90 12.54 3.21
CA ALA A 706 26.29 12.54 3.61
C ALA A 706 27.16 11.64 2.72
N LEU A 707 28.39 12.06 2.42
CA LEU A 707 29.40 11.17 1.85
C LEU A 707 30.01 10.32 2.97
N LEU A 708 30.09 9.02 2.74
CA LEU A 708 30.62 8.02 3.67
C LEU A 708 31.87 7.34 3.08
N GLY A 709 32.74 6.84 3.97
CA GLY A 709 33.87 5.97 3.61
C GLY A 709 35.09 6.64 3.02
N VAL A 710 35.08 7.96 2.79
CA VAL A 710 36.24 8.72 2.32
C VAL A 710 36.88 9.46 3.51
N PRO A 711 38.07 9.03 4.01
CA PRO A 711 38.79 9.78 5.03
C PRO A 711 39.12 11.20 4.55
N ASP A 712 39.23 12.13 5.48
CA ASP A 712 39.59 13.54 5.24
C ASP A 712 38.65 14.31 4.30
N VAL A 713 37.51 13.73 3.89
CA VAL A 713 36.48 14.35 3.05
C VAL A 713 35.11 14.19 3.70
N LYS A 714 34.68 15.22 4.43
CA LYS A 714 33.31 15.33 4.93
C LYS A 714 32.47 16.09 3.91
N VAL A 715 31.43 15.45 3.38
CA VAL A 715 30.32 16.13 2.68
C VAL A 715 29.05 15.80 3.45
N THR A 716 28.32 16.81 3.89
CA THR A 716 27.05 16.68 4.62
C THR A 716 26.07 17.75 4.18
N GLY A 717 24.76 17.48 4.25
CA GLY A 717 23.76 18.46 3.88
C GLY A 717 22.32 18.03 4.19
N SER A 718 21.39 18.98 4.18
CA SER A 718 19.97 18.68 4.02
C SER A 718 19.61 18.77 2.55
N VAL A 719 18.80 17.84 2.06
CA VAL A 719 18.29 17.83 0.68
C VAL A 719 16.78 17.65 0.71
N ALA A 720 16.09 18.54 0.00
CA ALA A 720 14.66 18.47 -0.31
C ALA A 720 14.53 18.37 -1.83
N VAL A 721 13.86 17.33 -2.30
CA VAL A 721 13.57 17.06 -3.71
C VAL A 721 12.06 17.10 -3.88
N ALA A 722 11.58 17.96 -4.77
CA ALA A 722 10.17 18.07 -5.14
C ALA A 722 10.03 17.95 -6.66
N LEU A 723 9.37 16.88 -7.11
CA LEU A 723 9.11 16.56 -8.50
C LEU A 723 7.60 16.39 -8.71
N ASN A 724 7.05 17.04 -9.73
CA ASN A 724 5.70 16.79 -10.20
C ASN A 724 5.68 16.75 -11.74
N ARG A 725 5.07 15.72 -12.31
CA ARG A 725 4.81 15.54 -13.75
C ARG A 725 3.37 15.05 -14.00
N MET A 726 2.46 15.39 -13.09
CA MET A 726 1.02 15.13 -13.22
C MET A 726 0.33 16.19 -14.10
N GLY A 727 0.87 17.41 -14.17
CA GLY A 727 0.22 18.55 -14.84
C GLY A 727 -0.91 19.19 -14.03
N GLU A 728 -1.21 18.64 -12.85
CA GLU A 728 -2.24 19.08 -11.91
C GLU A 728 -1.65 19.28 -10.49
N ALA A 729 -2.36 20.07 -9.68
CA ALA A 729 -2.13 20.13 -8.24
C ALA A 729 -2.43 18.78 -7.57
N ILE A 730 -1.84 18.53 -6.39
CA ILE A 730 -1.92 17.27 -5.67
C ILE A 730 -2.16 17.56 -4.18
N ASP A 731 -3.09 16.82 -3.57
CA ASP A 731 -3.34 16.82 -2.12
C ASP A 731 -3.73 15.38 -1.70
N GLU A 732 -2.74 14.49 -1.73
CA GLU A 732 -2.93 13.06 -1.44
C GLU A 732 -2.45 12.72 -0.02
N VAL A 733 -3.24 11.96 0.74
CA VAL A 733 -2.92 11.56 2.12
C VAL A 733 -2.57 10.08 2.15
N ILE A 734 -1.28 9.77 2.12
CA ILE A 734 -0.77 8.39 2.02
C ILE A 734 -0.72 7.77 3.43
N PRO A 735 -1.45 6.68 3.73
CA PRO A 735 -1.47 6.07 5.05
C PRO A 735 -0.23 5.19 5.30
N LEU A 736 0.36 5.34 6.48
CA LEU A 736 1.56 4.67 6.95
C LEU A 736 1.25 4.03 8.31
N GLY A 737 0.68 2.81 8.28
CA GLY A 737 0.25 2.10 9.49
C GLY A 737 -0.64 2.97 10.40
N ALA A 738 -0.09 3.42 11.52
CA ALA A 738 -0.78 4.28 12.50
C ALA A 738 -0.62 5.80 12.24
N THR A 739 0.03 6.19 11.15
CA THR A 739 0.36 7.57 10.77
C THR A 739 -0.04 7.87 9.31
N THR A 740 0.14 9.10 8.86
CA THR A 740 -0.13 9.52 7.47
C THR A 740 0.95 10.47 6.97
N LYS A 741 1.30 10.39 5.68
CA LYS A 741 2.17 11.34 4.97
C LYS A 741 1.36 12.04 3.89
N SER A 742 1.13 13.35 4.06
CA SER A 742 0.58 14.19 3.00
C SER A 742 1.63 14.40 1.90
N LEU A 743 1.20 14.24 0.65
CA LEU A 743 1.93 14.58 -0.57
C LEU A 743 1.19 15.73 -1.25
N VAL A 744 1.66 16.95 -1.02
CA VAL A 744 1.01 18.18 -1.48
C VAL A 744 1.87 18.89 -2.52
N PHE A 745 1.23 19.33 -3.60
CA PHE A 745 1.77 20.22 -4.63
C PHE A 745 0.68 21.21 -5.06
N THR A 746 1.01 22.50 -5.09
CA THR A 746 0.11 23.55 -5.59
C THR A 746 -0.02 23.50 -7.12
N GLN A 747 -0.97 24.25 -7.68
CA GLN A 747 -1.16 24.34 -9.14
C GLN A 747 0.01 25.05 -9.85
N GLU A 748 0.78 25.88 -9.15
CA GLU A 748 2.02 26.48 -9.66
C GLU A 748 3.14 25.42 -9.73
N GLU A 749 3.14 24.46 -8.80
CA GLU A 749 4.06 23.31 -8.79
C GLU A 749 3.61 22.14 -9.70
N ALA A 750 2.59 22.32 -10.55
CA ALA A 750 1.99 21.26 -11.37
C ALA A 750 2.97 20.51 -12.32
N ASN A 751 4.10 21.13 -12.66
CA ASN A 751 5.18 20.56 -13.48
C ASN A 751 6.58 20.77 -12.84
N LEU A 752 6.65 20.93 -11.52
CA LEU A 752 7.87 21.31 -10.80
C LEU A 752 9.00 20.28 -10.95
N THR A 753 10.24 20.75 -11.13
CA THR A 753 11.43 20.02 -10.66
C THR A 753 12.28 20.96 -9.81
N GLN A 754 12.38 20.66 -8.52
CA GLN A 754 13.09 21.50 -7.55
C GLN A 754 13.97 20.64 -6.65
N ILE A 755 15.21 21.08 -6.43
CA ILE A 755 16.14 20.54 -5.45
C ILE A 755 16.64 21.73 -4.61
N LYS A 756 16.20 21.79 -3.35
CA LYS A 756 16.61 22.80 -2.37
C LYS A 756 17.44 22.14 -1.27
N GLY A 757 18.43 22.82 -0.71
CA GLY A 757 19.28 22.21 0.31
C GLY A 757 20.25 23.12 1.03
N LEU A 758 20.92 22.54 2.03
CA LEU A 758 22.11 23.07 2.68
C LEU A 758 23.28 22.16 2.30
N LEU A 759 24.42 22.72 1.94
CA LEU A 759 25.65 21.99 1.65
C LEU A 759 26.74 22.40 2.65
N ASP A 760 27.49 21.41 3.14
CA ASP A 760 28.62 21.57 4.05
C ASP A 760 29.71 20.55 3.70
N ILE A 761 30.71 21.01 2.93
CA ILE A 761 31.91 20.28 2.53
C ILE A 761 33.08 20.77 3.40
N ASP A 762 33.86 19.82 3.93
CA ASP A 762 35.14 20.05 4.60
C ASP A 762 36.16 18.99 4.16
N LEU A 763 37.29 19.46 3.61
CA LEU A 763 38.43 18.65 3.18
C LEU A 763 39.55 18.74 4.23
N ALA A 764 39.29 18.18 5.42
CA ALA A 764 40.16 18.18 6.60
C ALA A 764 40.75 19.56 6.96
N GLY A 765 39.96 20.62 6.83
CA GLY A 765 40.37 22.00 7.11
C GLY A 765 41.35 22.60 6.10
N PHE A 766 41.66 21.92 4.99
CA PHE A 766 42.37 22.50 3.85
C PHE A 766 41.44 23.37 3.01
N ALA A 767 40.25 22.85 2.68
CA ALA A 767 39.23 23.61 1.98
C ALA A 767 37.83 23.27 2.50
N ALA A 768 36.98 24.28 2.60
CA ALA A 768 35.58 24.12 2.99
C ALA A 768 34.66 24.88 2.03
N LEU A 769 33.44 24.39 1.85
CA LEU A 769 32.37 25.04 1.11
C LEU A 769 31.05 24.81 1.85
N GLN A 770 30.45 25.90 2.32
CA GLN A 770 29.17 25.90 3.04
C GLN A 770 28.19 26.88 2.39
N GLY A 771 26.90 26.57 2.41
CA GLY A 771 25.86 27.50 1.94
C GLY A 771 24.50 26.85 1.70
N SER A 772 23.50 27.69 1.48
CA SER A 772 22.17 27.28 1.03
C SER A 772 22.12 27.26 -0.49
N PHE A 773 21.46 26.28 -1.10
CA PHE A 773 21.29 26.19 -2.55
C PHE A 773 19.87 25.82 -2.97
N SER A 774 19.55 26.16 -4.21
CA SER A 774 18.30 25.88 -4.88
C SER A 774 18.54 25.70 -6.37
N ILE A 775 17.99 24.64 -6.95
CA ILE A 775 17.94 24.40 -8.39
C ILE A 775 16.48 24.11 -8.72
N GLU A 776 15.89 24.90 -9.61
CA GLU A 776 14.48 24.80 -9.96
C GLU A 776 14.29 24.91 -11.48
N GLN A 777 13.66 23.91 -12.08
CA GLN A 777 13.23 23.93 -13.47
C GLN A 777 11.73 24.23 -13.53
N THR A 778 11.41 25.35 -14.17
CA THR A 778 10.06 25.75 -14.58
C THR A 778 9.82 25.32 -16.03
N ALA A 779 8.71 25.74 -16.66
CA ALA A 779 8.50 25.52 -18.10
C ALA A 779 9.56 26.23 -18.96
N ASP A 780 9.77 27.52 -18.69
CA ASP A 780 10.50 28.44 -19.57
C ASP A 780 11.92 28.79 -19.08
N ALA A 781 12.27 28.42 -17.83
CA ALA A 781 13.58 28.72 -17.24
C ALA A 781 14.08 27.66 -16.25
N LEU A 782 15.41 27.47 -16.23
CA LEU A 782 16.18 26.87 -15.16
C LEU A 782 16.73 27.97 -14.25
N LEU A 783 16.35 27.93 -12.98
CA LEU A 783 16.77 28.84 -11.92
C LEU A 783 17.78 28.14 -11.01
N ILE A 784 18.89 28.80 -10.71
CA ILE A 784 19.92 28.32 -9.78
C ILE A 784 20.24 29.45 -8.81
N GLY A 785 20.00 29.20 -7.51
CA GLY A 785 20.23 30.14 -6.43
C GLY A 785 21.18 29.57 -5.38
N ALA A 786 22.07 30.41 -4.85
CA ALA A 786 22.82 30.15 -3.65
C ALA A 786 22.80 31.38 -2.73
N THR A 787 22.63 31.16 -1.42
CA THR A 787 22.73 32.23 -0.41
C THR A 787 23.63 31.82 0.74
N ASP A 788 24.18 32.83 1.41
CA ASP A 788 25.01 32.67 2.61
C ASP A 788 26.23 31.78 2.35
N ALA A 789 26.64 31.70 1.09
CA ALA A 789 27.71 30.83 0.68
C ALA A 789 29.04 31.36 1.21
N SER A 790 29.84 30.43 1.72
CA SER A 790 31.20 30.70 2.17
C SER A 790 32.11 29.59 1.71
N ALA A 791 33.31 29.97 1.29
CA ALA A 791 34.35 29.05 0.88
C ALA A 791 35.65 29.41 1.59
N PHE A 792 36.43 28.42 1.98
CA PHE A 792 37.77 28.62 2.53
C PHE A 792 38.75 27.73 1.79
N VAL A 793 39.95 28.23 1.52
CA VAL A 793 41.09 27.45 1.03
C VAL A 793 42.36 27.92 1.75
N GLY A 794 43.04 27.01 2.44
CA GLY A 794 44.17 27.32 3.30
C GLY A 794 44.72 26.10 4.04
N ALA A 795 45.34 26.32 5.20
CA ALA A 795 45.75 25.24 6.11
C ALA A 795 45.76 25.75 7.55
N ALA A 796 45.32 24.92 8.51
CA ALA A 796 45.30 25.24 9.94
C ALA A 796 44.62 26.61 10.27
N GLY A 797 43.55 26.95 9.55
CA GLY A 797 42.83 28.22 9.71
C GLY A 797 43.50 29.45 9.08
N SER A 798 44.61 29.28 8.35
CA SER A 798 45.30 30.34 7.61
C SER A 798 45.10 30.18 6.10
N GLY A 799 44.56 31.18 5.40
CA GLY A 799 44.22 31.05 3.99
C GLY A 799 43.38 32.19 3.43
N VAL A 800 42.69 31.92 2.32
CA VAL A 800 41.71 32.81 1.69
C VAL A 800 40.31 32.31 2.02
N GLN A 801 39.46 33.22 2.48
CA GLN A 801 38.04 33.00 2.73
C GLN A 801 37.20 33.85 1.77
N ILE A 802 36.09 33.29 1.31
CA ILE A 802 34.96 34.00 0.71
C ILE A 802 33.78 33.85 1.67
N SER A 803 33.02 34.92 1.88
CA SER A 803 31.89 34.98 2.81
C SER A 803 30.76 35.85 2.24
N ASN A 804 29.57 35.74 2.84
CA ASN A 804 28.35 36.48 2.44
C ASN A 804 28.01 36.33 0.95
N ALA A 805 28.43 35.23 0.31
CA ALA A 805 28.32 35.09 -1.12
C ALA A 805 26.93 34.64 -1.52
N ASN A 806 26.30 35.41 -2.42
CA ASN A 806 25.03 35.06 -3.01
C ASN A 806 25.20 34.96 -4.53
N LEU A 807 24.46 34.05 -5.15
CA LEU A 807 24.47 33.81 -6.59
C LEU A 807 23.05 33.55 -7.06
N GLY A 808 22.62 34.22 -8.12
CA GLY A 808 21.32 34.02 -8.73
C GLY A 808 21.46 33.95 -10.24
N LEU A 809 21.14 32.81 -10.82
CA LEU A 809 21.23 32.52 -12.25
C LEU A 809 19.87 32.07 -12.76
N LEU A 810 19.35 32.77 -13.78
CA LEU A 810 18.25 32.36 -14.63
C LEU A 810 18.85 31.98 -15.99
N VAL A 811 18.53 30.79 -16.50
CA VAL A 811 18.81 30.36 -17.87
C VAL A 811 17.48 30.01 -18.53
N GLU A 812 17.16 30.60 -19.67
CA GLU A 812 15.91 30.30 -20.38
C GLU A 812 16.03 28.97 -21.13
N THR A 813 14.95 28.18 -21.16
CA THR A 813 14.93 26.85 -21.78
C THR A 813 14.56 26.88 -23.27
N ASP A 814 13.90 27.94 -23.73
CA ASP A 814 13.44 28.12 -25.11
C ASP A 814 14.45 28.90 -25.98
N ARG A 815 15.23 29.81 -25.40
CA ARG A 815 16.19 30.69 -26.11
C ARG A 815 17.65 30.32 -25.83
N ALA A 816 18.30 29.73 -26.83
CA ALA A 816 19.70 29.32 -26.75
C ALA A 816 20.66 30.48 -26.38
N ASN A 817 21.45 30.28 -25.31
CA ASN A 817 22.40 31.23 -24.71
C ASN A 817 21.77 32.45 -23.99
N ALA A 818 20.45 32.50 -23.81
CA ALA A 818 19.80 33.54 -23.02
C ALA A 818 19.87 33.20 -21.52
N PHE A 819 20.54 34.06 -20.76
CA PHE A 819 20.65 33.93 -19.31
C PHE A 819 20.80 35.29 -18.62
N ALA A 820 20.44 35.35 -17.34
CA ALA A 820 20.69 36.48 -16.46
C ALA A 820 21.35 35.98 -15.17
N LEU A 821 22.45 36.61 -14.77
CA LEU A 821 23.29 36.20 -13.66
C LEU A 821 23.60 37.41 -12.77
N VAL A 822 23.33 37.31 -11.49
CA VAL A 822 23.84 38.20 -10.46
C VAL A 822 24.66 37.42 -9.44
N GLY A 823 25.66 38.05 -8.84
CA GLY A 823 26.35 37.49 -7.68
C GLY A 823 27.19 38.52 -6.95
N ASN A 824 27.36 38.32 -5.64
CA ASN A 824 28.19 39.13 -4.78
C ASN A 824 28.97 38.24 -3.79
N GLY A 825 29.99 38.78 -3.14
CA GLY A 825 30.66 38.11 -2.02
C GLY A 825 31.89 38.88 -1.52
N ASP A 826 32.23 38.65 -0.26
CA ASP A 826 33.36 39.28 0.42
C ASP A 826 34.53 38.31 0.54
N ALA A 827 35.66 38.62 -0.11
CA ALA A 827 36.91 37.90 0.02
C ALA A 827 37.76 38.47 1.16
N ALA A 828 38.49 37.60 1.87
CA ALA A 828 39.42 37.98 2.95
C ALA A 828 40.63 37.03 3.03
N ILE A 829 41.78 37.55 3.46
CA ILE A 829 42.92 36.75 3.93
C ILE A 829 42.79 36.61 5.45
N VAL A 830 42.78 35.37 5.94
CA VAL A 830 42.59 35.05 7.36
C VAL A 830 43.75 34.22 7.90
N GLY A 831 44.02 34.33 9.21
CA GLY A 831 45.01 33.55 9.96
C GLY A 831 46.50 33.87 9.71
N ILE A 832 46.86 34.49 8.59
CA ILE A 832 48.26 34.81 8.25
C ILE A 832 48.73 36.06 9.03
N GLN A 833 49.69 35.89 9.95
CA GLN A 833 50.31 37.03 10.64
C GLN A 833 51.12 37.90 9.67
N GLY A 834 51.05 39.22 9.85
CA GLY A 834 51.75 40.19 9.01
C GLY A 834 51.15 40.41 7.61
N LEU A 835 50.06 39.72 7.26
CA LEU A 835 49.37 39.87 5.96
C LEU A 835 47.86 39.97 6.18
N THR A 836 47.31 41.14 5.89
CA THR A 836 45.86 41.35 5.84
C THR A 836 45.45 41.68 4.42
N GLY A 837 44.27 41.21 4.01
CA GLY A 837 43.73 41.58 2.72
C GLY A 837 42.26 41.19 2.61
N GLY A 838 41.55 41.83 1.69
CA GLY A 838 40.16 41.53 1.41
C GLY A 838 39.56 42.45 0.36
N GLY A 839 38.28 42.26 0.10
CA GLY A 839 37.55 43.02 -0.90
C GLY A 839 36.20 42.41 -1.23
N SER A 840 35.19 43.26 -1.46
CA SER A 840 33.89 42.86 -1.98
C SER A 840 33.95 42.76 -3.50
N VAL A 841 33.38 41.72 -4.09
CA VAL A 841 33.14 41.61 -5.54
C VAL A 841 31.65 41.58 -5.84
N SER A 842 31.26 42.10 -7.00
CA SER A 842 29.91 42.02 -7.54
C SER A 842 29.93 41.79 -9.05
N LEU A 843 29.06 40.91 -9.52
CA LEU A 843 28.93 40.42 -10.89
C LEU A 843 27.47 40.60 -11.33
N ALA A 844 27.25 41.19 -12.51
CA ALA A 844 25.93 41.30 -13.11
C ALA A 844 26.04 41.09 -14.64
N VAL A 845 25.39 40.05 -15.17
CA VAL A 845 25.38 39.70 -16.59
C VAL A 845 23.95 39.51 -17.06
N ASN A 846 23.55 40.20 -18.13
CA ASN A 846 22.30 39.93 -18.83
C ASN A 846 22.61 39.56 -20.29
N ARG A 847 22.12 38.40 -20.73
CA ARG A 847 22.10 37.91 -22.13
C ARG A 847 20.71 37.54 -22.62
N THR A 848 19.66 37.79 -21.83
CA THR A 848 18.28 37.56 -22.27
C THR A 848 17.83 38.56 -23.34
N GLY A 849 18.44 39.75 -23.39
CA GLY A 849 17.96 40.85 -24.23
C GLY A 849 16.54 41.32 -23.83
N LEU A 850 16.18 41.16 -22.56
CA LEU A 850 14.92 41.55 -21.93
C LEU A 850 15.18 42.18 -20.56
N VAL A 851 14.18 42.91 -20.05
CA VAL A 851 14.06 43.27 -18.64
C VAL A 851 13.87 42.00 -17.83
N VAL A 852 14.61 41.83 -16.73
CA VAL A 852 14.55 40.63 -15.88
C VAL A 852 14.23 41.04 -14.44
N ASN A 853 13.32 40.30 -13.81
CA ASN A 853 12.94 40.50 -12.41
C ASN A 853 12.53 39.15 -11.80
N GLN A 854 13.51 38.28 -11.53
CA GLN A 854 13.29 36.94 -10.97
C GLN A 854 13.78 36.86 -9.54
N VAL A 855 12.94 36.38 -8.62
CA VAL A 855 13.36 35.98 -7.28
C VAL A 855 13.65 34.47 -7.29
N ILE A 856 14.76 34.06 -6.70
CA ILE A 856 15.12 32.65 -6.50
C ILE A 856 15.23 32.39 -4.99
N GLU A 857 14.38 31.50 -4.48
CA GLU A 857 14.39 31.10 -3.07
C GLU A 857 15.40 29.98 -2.80
N THR A 858 16.10 30.04 -1.66
CA THR A 858 16.90 28.97 -1.06
C THR A 858 16.45 28.73 0.39
N PRO A 859 16.91 27.66 1.07
CA PRO A 859 16.68 27.47 2.50
C PRO A 859 17.29 28.55 3.43
N GLY A 860 18.19 29.42 2.93
CA GLY A 860 18.81 30.50 3.71
C GLY A 860 18.21 31.88 3.46
N GLY A 861 17.66 32.11 2.25
CA GLY A 861 17.09 33.39 1.87
C GLY A 861 16.72 33.45 0.39
N THR A 862 16.67 34.66 -0.17
CA THR A 862 16.27 34.93 -1.56
C THR A 862 17.34 35.71 -2.32
N VAL A 863 17.57 35.36 -3.58
CA VAL A 863 18.38 36.17 -4.52
C VAL A 863 17.50 36.78 -5.59
N GLU A 864 17.60 38.09 -5.81
CA GLU A 864 16.87 38.82 -6.85
C GLU A 864 17.75 39.01 -8.10
N VAL A 865 17.47 38.26 -9.16
CA VAL A 865 18.11 38.41 -10.48
C VAL A 865 17.38 39.54 -11.22
N LYS A 866 17.92 40.76 -11.14
CA LYS A 866 17.24 41.96 -11.61
C LYS A 866 18.03 42.78 -12.62
N PHE A 867 17.38 43.16 -13.73
CA PHE A 867 17.90 44.06 -14.77
C PHE A 867 16.76 44.96 -15.28
N GLU A 868 16.91 46.28 -15.08
CA GLU A 868 15.85 47.28 -15.33
C GLU A 868 15.64 47.63 -16.82
N ASP A 869 16.54 47.22 -17.72
CA ASP A 869 16.43 47.40 -19.18
C ASP A 869 16.81 46.14 -19.97
N ASP A 870 16.55 46.17 -21.28
CA ASP A 870 16.72 45.05 -22.23
C ASP A 870 18.14 44.91 -22.79
N SER A 871 19.12 45.66 -22.27
CA SER A 871 20.48 45.64 -22.81
C SER A 871 21.27 44.39 -22.40
N GLU A 872 22.18 43.96 -23.27
CA GLU A 872 23.16 42.94 -22.91
C GLU A 872 24.25 43.55 -22.02
N VAL A 873 24.23 43.21 -20.73
CA VAL A 873 25.18 43.71 -19.73
C VAL A 873 26.21 42.62 -19.39
N THR A 874 27.44 43.03 -19.10
CA THR A 874 28.45 42.22 -18.42
C THR A 874 29.28 43.15 -17.55
N GLU A 875 28.91 43.26 -16.28
CA GLU A 875 29.57 44.08 -15.28
C GLU A 875 30.27 43.22 -14.22
N VAL A 876 31.51 43.61 -13.91
CA VAL A 876 32.23 43.21 -12.70
C VAL A 876 32.65 44.48 -11.99
N SER A 877 32.31 44.62 -10.72
CA SER A 877 32.82 45.69 -9.85
C SER A 877 33.37 45.11 -8.56
N GLY A 878 34.28 45.84 -7.91
CA GLY A 878 34.83 45.40 -6.64
C GLY A 878 35.72 46.42 -5.94
N LEU A 879 35.92 46.18 -4.65
CA LEU A 879 36.91 46.84 -3.81
C LEU A 879 38.07 45.88 -3.59
N MET A 880 39.28 46.43 -3.42
CA MET A 880 40.44 45.69 -2.95
C MET A 880 41.15 46.51 -1.86
N ASP A 881 41.54 45.83 -0.80
CA ASP A 881 42.42 46.32 0.26
C ASP A 881 43.41 45.21 0.60
N LEU A 882 44.71 45.45 0.45
CA LEU A 882 45.78 44.49 0.72
C LEU A 882 46.89 45.21 1.47
N SER A 883 47.32 44.66 2.61
CA SER A 883 48.42 45.21 3.40
C SER A 883 49.34 44.14 3.96
N VAL A 884 50.63 44.32 3.69
CA VAL A 884 51.73 43.64 4.38
C VAL A 884 52.14 44.55 5.54
N GLU A 885 51.99 44.06 6.76
CA GLU A 885 52.15 44.83 8.00
C GLU A 885 53.50 45.56 8.03
N ASN A 886 53.48 46.87 8.30
CA ASN A 886 54.63 47.78 8.28
C ASN A 886 55.34 47.97 6.92
N TYR A 887 55.04 47.21 5.86
CA TYR A 887 55.82 47.23 4.61
C TYR A 887 55.07 47.77 3.39
N ALA A 888 53.82 47.35 3.17
CA ALA A 888 53.08 47.68 1.96
C ALA A 888 51.58 47.82 2.19
N ILE A 889 50.96 48.69 1.40
CA ILE A 889 49.50 48.87 1.31
C ILE A 889 49.15 49.02 -0.17
N LEU A 890 48.07 48.38 -0.63
CA LEU A 890 47.50 48.53 -1.96
C LEU A 890 45.98 48.53 -1.83
N LYS A 891 45.31 49.62 -2.21
CA LYS A 891 43.84 49.73 -2.20
C LYS A 891 43.31 50.34 -3.49
N GLY A 892 42.05 50.09 -3.79
CA GLY A 892 41.32 50.79 -4.86
C GLY A 892 39.96 50.16 -5.16
N ALA A 893 39.10 50.92 -5.83
CA ALA A 893 37.86 50.44 -6.41
C ALA A 893 38.01 50.27 -7.92
N VAL A 894 37.49 49.17 -8.47
CA VAL A 894 37.52 48.86 -9.91
C VAL A 894 36.11 48.52 -10.39
N LYS A 895 35.76 48.98 -11.59
CA LYS A 895 34.57 48.57 -12.33
C LYS A 895 34.90 48.34 -13.78
N VAL A 896 34.46 47.21 -14.33
CA VAL A 896 34.45 46.89 -15.75
C VAL A 896 33.00 46.63 -16.13
N ASN A 897 32.39 47.51 -16.92
CA ASN A 897 31.04 47.32 -17.45
C ASN A 897 31.10 47.26 -18.98
N LYS A 898 30.57 46.19 -19.57
CA LYS A 898 30.22 46.13 -20.98
C LYS A 898 28.70 46.21 -21.11
N LYS A 899 28.19 47.16 -21.90
CA LYS A 899 26.77 47.27 -22.25
C LYS A 899 26.64 47.25 -23.78
N ALA A 900 25.87 46.33 -24.32
CA ALA A 900 25.52 46.28 -25.73
C ALA A 900 24.02 46.55 -25.92
N THR A 901 23.71 47.48 -26.82
CA THR A 901 22.35 47.95 -27.13
C THR A 901 22.10 47.81 -28.63
N LYS A 902 20.91 47.35 -29.01
CA LYS A 902 20.55 47.08 -30.40
C LYS A 902 19.52 48.08 -30.91
N VAL A 903 19.89 48.88 -31.90
CA VAL A 903 19.03 49.89 -32.53
C VAL A 903 18.73 49.45 -33.96
N GLY A 904 17.63 48.70 -34.11
CA GLY A 904 17.27 48.06 -35.39
C GLY A 904 18.29 46.99 -35.79
N ASN A 905 19.00 47.22 -36.89
CA ASN A 905 20.08 46.33 -37.36
C ASN A 905 21.47 46.71 -36.82
N VAL A 906 21.62 47.84 -36.13
CA VAL A 906 22.91 48.29 -35.59
C VAL A 906 23.08 47.79 -34.16
N THR A 907 24.22 47.18 -33.86
CA THR A 907 24.63 46.89 -32.48
C THR A 907 25.69 47.92 -32.06
N GLU A 908 25.41 48.67 -31.00
CA GLU A 908 26.36 49.55 -30.34
C GLU A 908 26.79 48.92 -29.02
N THR A 909 28.09 48.73 -28.84
CA THR A 909 28.69 48.15 -27.63
C THR A 909 29.63 49.16 -27.00
N GLN A 910 29.40 49.50 -25.74
CA GLN A 910 30.29 50.32 -24.93
C GLN A 910 30.96 49.43 -23.88
N LEU A 911 32.27 49.61 -23.70
CA LEU A 911 33.07 49.02 -22.64
C LEU A 911 33.67 50.15 -21.80
N LEU A 912 33.30 50.17 -20.52
CA LEU A 912 33.71 51.12 -19.51
C LEU A 912 34.65 50.42 -18.53
N VAL A 913 35.84 50.98 -18.31
CA VAL A 913 36.76 50.56 -17.24
C VAL A 913 37.05 51.77 -16.35
N GLY A 914 36.57 51.72 -15.11
CA GLY A 914 36.77 52.73 -14.08
C GLY A 914 37.66 52.20 -12.96
N VAL A 915 38.58 53.03 -12.50
CA VAL A 915 39.37 52.82 -11.29
C VAL A 915 39.34 54.10 -10.48
N THR A 916 39.04 54.03 -9.18
CA THR A 916 39.21 55.17 -8.26
C THR A 916 39.93 54.79 -6.99
N ASP A 917 40.51 55.82 -6.37
CA ASP A 917 41.12 55.76 -5.05
C ASP A 917 42.22 54.69 -4.96
N ALA A 918 42.86 54.47 -6.12
CA ALA A 918 44.01 53.60 -6.26
C ALA A 918 45.17 54.22 -5.49
N THR A 919 45.51 53.57 -4.38
CA THR A 919 46.56 53.97 -3.45
C THR A 919 47.53 52.82 -3.30
N ALA A 920 48.82 53.13 -3.30
CA ALA A 920 49.87 52.12 -3.12
C ALA A 920 51.03 52.70 -2.31
N PHE A 921 51.44 52.03 -1.24
CA PHE A 921 52.63 52.38 -0.46
C PHE A 921 53.59 51.19 -0.42
N VAL A 922 54.89 51.47 -0.55
CA VAL A 922 55.96 50.48 -0.33
C VAL A 922 57.11 51.15 0.44
N GLY A 923 57.45 50.60 1.61
CA GLY A 923 58.45 51.19 2.50
C GLY A 923 58.60 50.47 3.83
N THR A 924 58.75 51.24 4.91
CA THR A 924 58.73 50.81 6.30
C THR A 924 57.72 51.65 7.10
N GLY A 925 57.20 51.14 8.22
CA GLY A 925 56.19 51.81 9.03
C GLY A 925 54.85 52.05 8.31
N ALA A 926 54.53 51.29 7.25
CA ALA A 926 53.33 51.47 6.43
C ALA A 926 52.05 51.61 7.27
N GLY A 927 51.25 52.65 7.00
CA GLY A 927 50.01 52.95 7.74
C GLY A 927 50.21 53.61 9.10
N THR A 928 51.44 53.84 9.55
CA THR A 928 51.74 54.56 10.81
C THR A 928 52.13 56.02 10.55
N LYS A 929 52.22 56.81 11.63
CA LYS A 929 52.76 58.18 11.59
C LYS A 929 54.27 58.25 11.27
N ASP A 930 54.98 57.12 11.35
CA ASP A 930 56.42 56.99 11.15
C ASP A 930 56.74 56.26 9.82
N ALA A 931 55.78 56.29 8.87
CA ALA A 931 55.91 55.63 7.57
C ALA A 931 56.98 56.29 6.69
N SER A 932 57.88 55.50 6.13
CA SER A 932 59.02 55.93 5.31
C SER A 932 59.12 55.09 4.04
N GLY A 933 58.94 55.67 2.85
CA GLY A 933 58.84 54.90 1.60
C GLY A 933 58.39 55.69 0.36
N PHE A 934 58.01 54.97 -0.69
CA PHE A 934 57.36 55.50 -1.89
C PHE A 934 55.84 55.30 -1.81
N GLU A 935 55.09 56.29 -2.29
CA GLU A 935 53.63 56.30 -2.24
C GLU A 935 53.00 56.80 -3.55
N LEU A 936 51.88 56.18 -3.93
CA LEU A 936 50.91 56.61 -4.93
C LEU A 936 49.60 56.94 -4.20
N ARG A 937 49.03 58.12 -4.47
CA ARG A 937 47.72 58.57 -3.95
C ARG A 937 46.79 59.04 -5.07
N ASP A 938 45.50 59.03 -4.75
CA ASP A 938 44.41 59.60 -5.57
C ASP A 938 44.39 59.08 -7.01
N GLY A 939 44.86 57.84 -7.21
CA GLY A 939 44.92 57.20 -8.51
C GLY A 939 43.53 56.96 -9.09
N ARG A 940 43.27 57.53 -10.26
CA ARG A 940 42.00 57.45 -10.98
C ARG A 940 42.24 57.11 -12.46
N LEU A 941 41.38 56.27 -13.03
CA LEU A 941 41.41 55.89 -14.44
C LEU A 941 39.99 55.72 -14.94
N GLY A 942 39.71 56.24 -16.14
CA GLY A 942 38.45 56.05 -16.84
C GLY A 942 38.73 55.79 -18.31
N LEU A 943 38.36 54.62 -18.80
CA LEU A 943 38.47 54.21 -20.20
C LEU A 943 37.07 53.91 -20.73
N VAL A 944 36.74 54.50 -21.88
CA VAL A 944 35.57 54.21 -22.69
C VAL A 944 36.06 53.66 -24.02
N ILE A 945 35.61 52.47 -24.41
CA ILE A 945 35.74 51.95 -25.78
C ILE A 945 34.34 51.78 -26.33
N GLU A 946 34.09 52.23 -27.55
CA GLU A 946 32.83 52.00 -28.25
C GLU A 946 33.08 51.29 -29.58
N THR A 947 32.28 50.26 -29.85
CA THR A 947 32.20 49.63 -31.17
C THR A 947 30.79 49.69 -31.71
N LYS A 948 30.65 50.00 -33.00
CA LYS A 948 29.38 50.09 -33.73
C LYS A 948 29.46 49.16 -34.93
N THR A 949 28.63 48.12 -34.93
CA THR A 949 28.59 47.10 -35.99
C THR A 949 27.23 47.13 -36.68
N GLU A 950 27.25 47.21 -38.01
CA GLU A 950 26.07 47.17 -38.88
C GLU A 950 26.29 46.10 -39.97
N PRO A 951 25.31 45.21 -40.24
CA PRO A 951 25.44 44.15 -41.24
C PRO A 951 25.87 44.65 -42.62
N GLY A 952 27.03 44.18 -43.09
CA GLY A 952 27.60 44.56 -44.39
C GLY A 952 28.46 45.84 -44.38
N GLN A 953 28.60 46.52 -43.24
CA GLN A 953 29.57 47.59 -43.04
C GLN A 953 30.81 47.09 -42.29
N ALA A 954 31.90 47.86 -42.34
CA ALA A 954 33.01 47.66 -41.41
C ALA A 954 32.63 48.15 -40.01
N THR A 955 32.96 47.38 -38.97
CA THR A 955 32.82 47.82 -37.57
C THR A 955 33.61 49.11 -37.36
N GLN A 956 32.95 50.10 -36.80
CA GLN A 956 33.60 51.34 -36.34
C GLN A 956 34.01 51.13 -34.89
N GLU A 957 35.25 51.48 -34.53
CA GLU A 957 35.79 51.38 -33.19
C GLU A 957 36.48 52.69 -32.81
N GLY A 958 36.29 53.13 -31.57
CA GLY A 958 36.94 54.31 -31.01
C GLY A 958 37.09 54.19 -29.50
N PHE A 959 38.01 54.95 -28.91
CA PHE A 959 38.21 54.97 -27.47
C PHE A 959 38.52 56.36 -26.91
N ALA A 960 38.26 56.54 -25.63
CA ALA A 960 38.65 57.72 -24.86
C ALA A 960 39.16 57.29 -23.47
N LEU A 961 40.26 57.87 -23.02
CA LEU A 961 40.93 57.54 -21.77
C LEU A 961 41.22 58.83 -20.99
N VAL A 962 40.91 58.84 -19.70
CA VAL A 962 41.41 59.83 -18.73
C VAL A 962 42.07 59.09 -17.59
N GLY A 963 43.19 59.59 -17.07
CA GLY A 963 43.83 59.06 -15.86
C GLY A 963 44.57 60.14 -15.08
N SER A 964 44.68 59.97 -13.77
CA SER A 964 45.42 60.88 -12.91
C SER A 964 45.96 60.18 -11.66
N GLY A 965 46.98 60.74 -11.04
CA GLY A 965 47.46 60.31 -9.72
C GLY A 965 48.60 61.17 -9.21
N LEU A 966 48.82 61.11 -7.90
CA LEU A 966 49.94 61.73 -7.19
C LEU A 966 50.95 60.66 -6.79
N ALA A 967 52.25 60.94 -6.91
CA ALA A 967 53.32 60.04 -6.54
C ALA A 967 54.41 60.79 -5.75
N GLY A 968 55.02 60.15 -4.76
CA GLY A 968 56.05 60.80 -3.96
C GLY A 968 56.80 59.91 -2.96
N LEU A 969 57.67 60.55 -2.20
CA LEU A 969 58.39 59.99 -1.06
C LEU A 969 57.76 60.50 0.25
N VAL A 970 57.61 59.59 1.21
CA VAL A 970 57.09 59.83 2.56
C VAL A 970 58.19 59.50 3.56
N GLY A 971 58.30 60.27 4.65
CA GLY A 971 59.13 59.92 5.81
C GLY A 971 60.63 59.70 5.55
N ILE A 972 61.17 60.25 4.47
CA ILE A 972 62.61 60.35 4.26
C ILE A 972 63.02 61.75 4.74
N ASP A 973 63.67 61.81 5.90
CA ASP A 973 64.26 63.05 6.40
C ASP A 973 65.23 63.62 5.35
N GLU A 974 65.23 64.95 5.20
CA GLU A 974 66.07 65.69 4.26
C GLU A 974 65.86 65.38 2.75
N LEU A 975 64.88 64.56 2.35
CA LEU A 975 64.54 64.36 0.92
C LEU A 975 63.02 64.22 0.70
N SER A 976 62.41 65.24 0.11
CA SER A 976 61.03 65.15 -0.39
C SER A 976 61.01 65.18 -1.91
N LEU A 977 60.37 64.16 -2.50
CA LEU A 977 59.96 64.15 -3.91
C LEU A 977 58.44 64.05 -3.93
N THR A 978 57.76 64.94 -4.64
CA THR A 978 56.32 64.89 -4.87
C THR A 978 56.02 65.31 -6.29
N GLY A 979 55.10 64.65 -6.96
CA GLY A 979 54.61 65.07 -8.27
C GLY A 979 53.29 64.40 -8.60
N GLY A 980 52.66 64.86 -9.67
CA GLY A 980 51.44 64.23 -10.17
C GLY A 980 51.34 64.38 -11.67
N ALA A 981 50.55 63.51 -12.28
CA ALA A 981 50.30 63.52 -13.71
C ALA A 981 48.80 63.38 -14.00
N LYS A 982 48.38 63.96 -15.13
CA LYS A 982 47.11 63.76 -15.79
C LYS A 982 47.38 63.32 -17.22
N ILE A 983 46.70 62.27 -17.67
CA ILE A 983 46.70 61.80 -19.06
C ILE A 983 45.27 61.85 -19.59
N ALA A 984 45.11 62.36 -20.82
CA ALA A 984 43.82 62.38 -21.50
C ALA A 984 44.02 62.06 -22.99
N ILE A 985 43.39 60.98 -23.47
CA ILE A 985 43.47 60.53 -24.86
C ILE A 985 42.04 60.44 -25.43
N ASN A 986 41.80 61.04 -26.59
CA ASN A 986 40.59 60.80 -27.39
C ASN A 986 40.99 60.19 -28.74
N ARG A 987 40.33 59.10 -29.14
CA ARG A 987 40.33 58.44 -30.46
C ARG A 987 38.91 58.01 -30.86
N MET A 988 37.89 58.69 -30.33
CA MET A 988 36.49 58.37 -30.55
C MET A 988 35.91 59.01 -31.82
N GLY A 989 36.60 59.99 -32.41
CA GLY A 989 36.11 60.74 -33.60
C GLY A 989 34.88 61.63 -33.34
N LYS A 990 34.47 61.76 -32.07
CA LYS A 990 33.36 62.59 -31.57
C LYS A 990 33.70 63.14 -30.18
N PRO A 991 32.98 64.16 -29.68
CA PRO A 991 33.01 64.51 -28.26
C PRO A 991 32.57 63.33 -27.39
N VAL A 992 33.06 63.29 -26.15
CA VAL A 992 32.76 62.24 -25.17
C VAL A 992 32.40 62.91 -23.84
N ASP A 993 31.38 62.42 -23.16
CA ASP A 993 30.94 62.92 -21.86
C ASP A 993 30.33 61.76 -21.06
N VAL A 994 31.21 60.91 -20.52
CA VAL A 994 30.83 59.65 -19.86
C VAL A 994 31.38 59.67 -18.44
N THR A 995 30.55 59.30 -17.46
CA THR A 995 30.99 59.10 -16.07
C THR A 995 30.93 57.61 -15.74
N ILE A 996 31.97 57.11 -15.08
CA ILE A 996 32.08 55.71 -14.66
C ILE A 996 32.12 55.68 -13.13
N ASP A 997 31.05 55.18 -12.51
CA ASP A 997 30.88 55.12 -11.06
C ASP A 997 31.39 53.78 -10.49
N THR A 998 32.44 53.81 -9.69
CA THR A 998 32.95 52.67 -8.92
C THR A 998 32.30 52.61 -7.53
N LEU A 999 32.65 51.59 -6.74
CA LEU A 999 32.21 51.46 -5.34
C LEU A 999 32.81 52.51 -4.38
N SER A 1000 33.86 53.26 -4.77
CA SER A 1000 34.45 54.36 -3.97
C SER A 1000 34.26 55.75 -4.57
N GLY A 1001 33.88 55.87 -5.85
CA GLY A 1001 33.55 57.14 -6.49
C GLY A 1001 33.63 57.12 -8.01
N SER A 1002 33.51 58.29 -8.62
CA SER A 1002 33.35 58.41 -10.09
C SER A 1002 34.63 58.87 -10.81
N VAL A 1003 34.77 58.48 -12.09
CA VAL A 1003 35.70 59.11 -13.04
C VAL A 1003 34.93 59.63 -14.25
N ALA A 1004 35.10 60.91 -14.57
CA ALA A 1004 34.56 61.52 -15.78
C ALA A 1004 35.58 61.45 -16.92
N VAL A 1005 35.19 60.81 -18.02
CA VAL A 1005 35.91 60.78 -19.30
C VAL A 1005 35.24 61.80 -20.22
N LYS A 1006 35.77 63.03 -20.23
CA LYS A 1006 35.19 64.17 -20.93
C LYS A 1006 36.13 64.78 -21.96
N PHE A 1007 35.63 64.97 -23.18
CA PHE A 1007 36.31 65.66 -24.28
C PHE A 1007 35.26 66.45 -25.08
N ASP A 1008 35.33 67.78 -25.05
CA ASP A 1008 34.34 68.64 -25.74
C ASP A 1008 34.49 68.67 -27.28
N GLN A 1009 35.50 67.98 -27.82
CA GLN A 1009 35.90 68.06 -29.24
C GLN A 1009 36.14 66.68 -29.85
N ALA A 1010 35.85 66.57 -31.15
CA ALA A 1010 35.94 65.35 -31.94
C ALA A 1010 37.34 64.96 -32.43
N ALA A 1011 38.36 65.80 -32.17
CA ALA A 1011 39.72 65.57 -32.65
C ALA A 1011 40.43 64.44 -31.91
N ASP A 1012 41.42 63.82 -32.55
CA ASP A 1012 42.30 62.87 -31.88
C ASP A 1012 43.23 63.65 -30.93
N VAL A 1013 43.13 63.41 -29.63
CA VAL A 1013 43.90 64.10 -28.57
C VAL A 1013 44.81 63.12 -27.85
N THR A 1014 46.03 63.52 -27.54
CA THR A 1014 46.87 62.89 -26.51
C THR A 1014 47.51 64.01 -25.69
N ARG A 1015 46.91 64.31 -24.55
CA ARG A 1015 47.38 65.25 -23.52
C ARG A 1015 48.06 64.47 -22.41
N VAL A 1016 49.23 64.93 -21.98
CA VAL A 1016 49.87 64.56 -20.73
C VAL A 1016 50.33 65.84 -20.04
N THR A 1017 49.76 66.17 -18.89
CA THR A 1017 50.24 67.27 -18.04
C THR A 1017 50.70 66.72 -16.70
N GLY A 1018 51.53 67.48 -15.99
CA GLY A 1018 51.96 67.10 -14.66
C GLY A 1018 52.81 68.16 -14.00
N SER A 1019 53.00 68.00 -12.70
CA SER A 1019 53.85 68.85 -11.88
C SER A 1019 54.82 67.99 -11.07
N GLY A 1020 55.97 68.56 -10.73
CA GLY A 1020 56.96 67.90 -9.89
C GLY A 1020 57.67 68.89 -8.98
N MET A 1021 58.02 68.44 -7.77
CA MET A 1021 58.86 69.15 -6.81
C MET A 1021 59.83 68.16 -6.15
N LEU A 1022 61.11 68.53 -6.15
CA LEU A 1022 62.20 67.87 -5.45
C LEU A 1022 62.81 68.86 -4.46
N ASN A 1023 63.01 68.45 -3.21
CA ASN A 1023 63.80 69.16 -2.22
C ASN A 1023 64.79 68.19 -1.57
N LEU A 1024 66.06 68.56 -1.53
CA LEU A 1024 67.17 67.77 -1.00
C LEU A 1024 67.98 68.62 -0.01
N MET A 1025 67.97 68.23 1.26
CA MET A 1025 68.69 68.81 2.41
C MET A 1025 68.44 70.31 2.65
N GLY A 1026 67.42 70.91 2.02
CA GLY A 1026 67.33 72.38 1.93
C GLY A 1026 68.52 73.02 1.20
N VAL A 1027 69.25 72.22 0.41
CA VAL A 1027 70.42 72.58 -0.41
C VAL A 1027 70.04 72.72 -1.89
N VAL A 1028 69.14 71.87 -2.37
CA VAL A 1028 68.58 71.94 -3.73
C VAL A 1028 67.07 71.90 -3.62
N GLN A 1029 66.39 72.85 -4.24
CA GLN A 1029 64.95 72.81 -4.48
C GLN A 1029 64.70 72.99 -5.97
N ALA A 1030 63.98 72.08 -6.60
CA ALA A 1030 63.60 72.16 -8.00
C ALA A 1030 62.11 71.86 -8.15
N SER A 1031 61.38 72.70 -8.86
CA SER A 1031 59.98 72.46 -9.21
C SER A 1031 59.73 72.80 -10.68
N GLY A 1032 58.64 72.28 -11.23
CA GLY A 1032 58.19 72.65 -12.57
C GLY A 1032 56.90 71.97 -12.97
N ASP A 1033 56.09 72.72 -13.70
CA ASP A 1033 54.91 72.23 -14.40
C ASP A 1033 55.29 71.88 -15.84
N PHE A 1034 54.77 70.77 -16.36
CA PHE A 1034 54.96 70.35 -17.75
C PHE A 1034 53.64 69.96 -18.41
N GLY A 1035 53.64 69.98 -19.74
CA GLY A 1035 52.50 69.62 -20.59
C GLY A 1035 52.95 69.16 -21.97
N ILE A 1036 52.26 68.17 -22.51
CA ILE A 1036 52.49 67.63 -23.86
C ILE A 1036 51.12 67.39 -24.49
N ASP A 1037 50.82 68.14 -25.55
CA ASP A 1037 49.53 68.13 -26.25
C ASP A 1037 49.72 67.73 -27.71
N LYS A 1038 49.40 66.49 -28.06
CA LYS A 1038 49.25 66.09 -29.46
C LYS A 1038 47.78 66.18 -29.87
N THR A 1039 47.50 66.88 -30.96
CA THR A 1039 46.17 66.95 -31.59
C THR A 1039 46.29 66.57 -33.07
N GLU A 1040 45.46 65.65 -33.53
CA GLU A 1040 45.38 65.20 -34.92
C GLU A 1040 43.97 65.42 -35.49
N THR A 1041 43.93 65.94 -36.71
CA THR A 1041 42.69 66.13 -37.48
C THR A 1041 42.88 65.60 -38.89
N THR A 1042 42.02 64.67 -39.31
CA THR A 1042 42.04 64.13 -40.68
C THR A 1042 40.89 64.70 -41.48
N THR A 1043 41.18 65.26 -42.65
CA THR A 1043 40.16 65.82 -43.56
C THR A 1043 40.54 65.50 -45.00
N ASN A 1044 39.62 64.93 -45.77
CA ASN A 1044 39.81 64.57 -47.18
C ASN A 1044 41.10 63.75 -47.46
N GLY A 1045 41.48 62.85 -46.55
CA GLY A 1045 42.68 62.00 -46.68
C GLY A 1045 44.00 62.70 -46.32
N VAL A 1046 43.96 63.92 -45.77
CA VAL A 1046 45.11 64.63 -45.21
C VAL A 1046 44.97 64.69 -43.68
N THR A 1047 45.90 64.07 -42.96
CA THR A 1047 46.02 64.17 -41.50
C THR A 1047 46.97 65.32 -41.17
N LYS A 1048 46.50 66.29 -40.38
CA LYS A 1048 47.33 67.35 -39.79
C LYS A 1048 47.57 67.02 -38.33
N SER A 1049 48.85 66.96 -37.94
CA SER A 1049 49.29 66.79 -36.56
C SER A 1049 49.84 68.11 -36.04
N LYS A 1050 49.35 68.56 -34.89
CA LYS A 1050 49.97 69.58 -34.05
C LYS A 1050 50.42 68.92 -32.76
N LEU A 1051 51.72 68.98 -32.48
CA LEU A 1051 52.33 68.58 -31.22
C LEU A 1051 52.80 69.84 -30.48
N LEU A 1052 52.34 70.02 -29.25
CA LEU A 1052 52.71 71.08 -28.33
C LEU A 1052 53.46 70.48 -27.14
N LEU A 1053 54.54 71.12 -26.71
CA LEU A 1053 55.20 70.85 -25.43
C LEU A 1053 55.29 72.17 -24.66
N GLY A 1054 54.92 72.14 -23.38
CA GLY A 1054 54.99 73.25 -22.45
C GLY A 1054 55.78 72.86 -21.20
N MET A 1055 56.53 73.82 -20.66
CA MET A 1055 56.97 73.83 -19.27
C MET A 1055 56.75 75.22 -18.69
N LYS A 1056 56.43 75.32 -17.41
CA LYS A 1056 56.22 76.59 -16.70
C LYS A 1056 56.61 76.44 -15.24
N ASN A 1057 56.66 77.55 -14.50
CA ASN A 1057 56.93 77.60 -13.06
C ASN A 1057 58.20 76.79 -12.69
N SER A 1058 59.16 76.73 -13.64
CA SER A 1058 60.31 75.84 -13.61
C SER A 1058 61.45 76.50 -12.86
N ASP A 1059 61.33 76.46 -11.53
CA ASP A 1059 62.24 77.08 -10.58
C ASP A 1059 63.31 76.08 -10.10
N VAL A 1060 64.56 76.53 -10.01
CA VAL A 1060 65.67 75.72 -9.46
C VAL A 1060 66.54 76.58 -8.56
N PHE A 1061 66.54 76.28 -7.26
CA PHE A 1061 67.42 76.86 -6.26
C PHE A 1061 68.52 75.88 -5.86
N VAL A 1062 69.75 76.38 -5.74
CA VAL A 1062 70.93 75.66 -5.23
C VAL A 1062 71.70 76.56 -4.26
N GLY A 1063 71.67 76.23 -2.97
CA GLY A 1063 72.29 77.02 -1.90
C GLY A 1063 71.80 76.67 -0.51
N GLY A 1064 72.26 77.36 0.53
CA GLY A 1064 71.87 77.07 1.90
C GLY A 1064 70.44 77.54 2.24
N ALA A 1065 69.73 76.72 3.03
CA ALA A 1065 68.43 77.03 3.64
C ALA A 1065 67.32 77.39 2.63
N ALA A 1066 67.22 76.64 1.53
CA ALA A 1066 66.20 76.77 0.48
C ALA A 1066 64.78 76.95 1.02
N GLY A 1067 64.00 77.85 0.42
CA GLY A 1067 62.61 78.12 0.81
C GLY A 1067 62.43 78.91 2.11
N THR A 1068 63.50 79.28 2.81
CA THR A 1068 63.44 80.11 4.02
C THR A 1068 63.71 81.59 3.74
N PRO A 1069 63.28 82.52 4.61
CA PRO A 1069 63.70 83.94 4.55
C PRO A 1069 65.22 84.16 4.66
N SER A 1070 65.96 83.12 5.07
CA SER A 1070 67.42 83.08 5.21
C SER A 1070 68.14 82.35 4.06
N GLN A 1071 67.43 81.99 2.99
CA GLN A 1071 68.01 81.26 1.86
C GLN A 1071 69.15 82.03 1.17
N SER A 1072 70.27 81.36 0.89
CA SER A 1072 71.44 81.97 0.23
C SER A 1072 72.04 81.04 -0.84
N GLY A 1073 72.02 81.46 -2.11
CA GLY A 1073 72.33 80.56 -3.22
C GLY A 1073 72.15 81.14 -4.62
N ILE A 1074 72.27 80.26 -5.61
CA ILE A 1074 71.86 80.51 -6.99
C ILE A 1074 70.39 80.12 -7.12
N GLN A 1075 69.59 81.00 -7.72
CA GLN A 1075 68.19 80.76 -8.03
C GLN A 1075 67.99 80.95 -9.54
N ILE A 1076 67.29 80.00 -10.16
CA ILE A 1076 66.57 80.15 -11.42
C ILE A 1076 65.08 80.29 -11.07
N ARG A 1077 64.36 81.25 -11.67
CA ARG A 1077 62.90 81.39 -11.52
C ARG A 1077 62.18 81.59 -12.84
N ASP A 1078 60.87 81.36 -12.80
CA ASP A 1078 59.91 81.73 -13.83
C ASP A 1078 60.26 81.08 -15.18
N GLY A 1079 60.83 79.86 -15.11
CA GLY A 1079 61.19 79.08 -16.28
C GLY A 1079 59.95 78.69 -17.08
N GLU A 1080 59.78 79.29 -18.26
CA GLU A 1080 58.73 79.01 -19.23
C GLU A 1080 59.36 78.49 -20.53
N LEU A 1081 58.83 77.41 -21.09
CA LEU A 1081 59.23 76.84 -22.37
C LEU A 1081 57.98 76.41 -23.14
N GLY A 1082 57.88 76.80 -24.41
CA GLY A 1082 56.79 76.41 -25.30
C GLY A 1082 57.29 76.05 -26.68
N LEU A 1083 57.06 74.81 -27.11
CA LEU A 1083 57.35 74.29 -28.45
C LEU A 1083 56.05 73.87 -29.13
N VAL A 1084 55.85 74.29 -30.38
CA VAL A 1084 54.84 73.72 -31.28
C VAL A 1084 55.54 73.11 -32.50
N VAL A 1085 55.05 71.96 -32.94
CA VAL A 1085 55.47 71.26 -34.15
C VAL A 1085 54.22 70.88 -34.96
N PHE A 1086 54.17 71.33 -36.21
CA PHE A 1086 53.15 71.00 -37.19
C PHE A 1086 53.72 70.01 -38.23
N SER A 1087 52.96 68.98 -38.58
CA SER A 1087 53.25 68.11 -39.72
C SER A 1087 51.97 67.70 -40.44
N GLU A 1088 52.08 67.46 -41.75
CA GLU A 1088 50.97 67.02 -42.59
C GLU A 1088 51.32 65.67 -43.24
N LYS A 1089 50.37 64.74 -43.24
CA LYS A 1089 50.51 63.40 -43.82
C LYS A 1089 49.35 63.13 -44.77
N THR A 1090 49.67 62.57 -45.93
CA THR A 1090 48.71 61.98 -46.87
C THR A 1090 48.85 60.46 -46.85
N ALA A 1091 48.03 59.75 -47.63
CA ALA A 1091 48.16 58.30 -47.80
C ALA A 1091 49.53 57.84 -48.36
N THR A 1092 50.29 58.72 -49.05
CA THR A 1092 51.54 58.36 -49.73
C THR A 1092 52.74 59.26 -49.43
N THR A 1093 52.57 60.37 -48.70
CA THR A 1093 53.64 61.32 -48.38
C THR A 1093 53.52 61.88 -46.96
N VAL A 1094 54.66 62.23 -46.36
CA VAL A 1094 54.75 62.97 -45.09
C VAL A 1094 55.51 64.27 -45.37
N SER A 1095 55.01 65.41 -44.87
CA SER A 1095 55.69 66.69 -44.99
C SER A 1095 56.90 66.77 -44.06
N GLU A 1096 57.86 67.64 -44.38
CA GLU A 1096 58.82 68.08 -43.38
C GLU A 1096 58.08 68.73 -42.19
N SER A 1097 58.58 68.49 -40.97
CA SER A 1097 57.96 69.00 -39.74
C SER A 1097 58.39 70.43 -39.47
N LYS A 1098 57.41 71.32 -39.30
CA LYS A 1098 57.55 72.76 -39.10
C LYS A 1098 57.41 73.09 -37.61
N TYR A 1099 58.25 73.96 -37.05
CA TYR A 1099 58.21 74.25 -35.61
C TYR A 1099 58.31 75.73 -35.25
N ALA A 1100 57.80 76.09 -34.08
CA ALA A 1100 58.12 77.33 -33.39
C ALA A 1100 58.37 77.05 -31.91
N PHE A 1101 59.39 77.69 -31.34
CA PHE A 1101 59.92 77.46 -30.00
C PHE A 1101 60.14 78.79 -29.29
N GLN A 1102 59.68 78.90 -28.05
CA GLN A 1102 60.06 79.94 -27.12
C GLN A 1102 60.55 79.32 -25.82
N ALA A 1103 61.49 79.98 -25.16
CA ALA A 1103 61.82 79.75 -23.77
C ALA A 1103 62.25 81.06 -23.10
N SER A 1104 61.97 81.21 -21.82
CA SER A 1104 62.37 82.33 -20.97
C SER A 1104 62.56 81.89 -19.52
N GLY A 1105 63.37 82.64 -18.78
CA GLY A 1105 63.51 82.51 -17.33
C GLY A 1105 64.54 83.51 -16.79
N SER A 1106 64.49 83.74 -15.49
CA SER A 1106 65.46 84.57 -14.77
C SER A 1106 66.46 83.69 -14.01
N ALA A 1107 67.70 84.17 -13.84
CA ALA A 1107 68.69 83.52 -13.00
C ALA A 1107 69.51 84.56 -12.20
N GLY A 1108 69.73 84.33 -10.92
CA GLY A 1108 70.44 85.27 -10.06
C GLY A 1108 70.89 84.73 -8.71
N LEU A 1109 71.59 85.57 -7.96
CA LEU A 1109 72.04 85.29 -6.59
C LEU A 1109 71.04 85.81 -5.56
N VAL A 1110 70.67 84.94 -4.62
CA VAL A 1110 69.76 85.26 -3.50
C VAL A 1110 70.55 85.16 -2.19
N GLY A 1111 70.29 86.06 -1.24
CA GLY A 1111 70.80 86.00 0.13
C GLY A 1111 72.31 86.25 0.33
N VAL A 1112 73.07 86.50 -0.74
CA VAL A 1112 74.48 86.88 -0.65
C VAL A 1112 74.58 88.36 -0.29
N GLN A 1113 75.20 88.69 0.85
CA GLN A 1113 75.40 90.09 1.25
C GLN A 1113 76.40 90.78 0.31
N ASP A 1114 76.15 92.05 0.03
CA ASP A 1114 76.94 92.95 -0.82
C ASP A 1114 77.21 92.48 -2.28
N LEU A 1115 76.54 91.43 -2.75
CA LEU A 1115 76.63 90.94 -4.13
C LEU A 1115 75.24 90.63 -4.72
N THR A 1116 74.78 91.51 -5.60
CA THR A 1116 73.67 91.21 -6.54
C THR A 1116 74.27 90.77 -7.87
N LEU A 1117 73.67 89.74 -8.46
CA LEU A 1117 73.88 89.33 -9.85
C LEU A 1117 72.54 88.75 -10.30
N GLU A 1118 71.94 89.31 -11.35
CA GLU A 1118 70.62 88.87 -11.83
C GLU A 1118 70.53 89.04 -13.35
N GLY A 1119 69.89 88.10 -14.03
CA GLY A 1119 69.68 88.24 -15.46
C GLY A 1119 68.63 87.33 -16.09
N ASP A 1120 67.89 87.91 -17.02
CA ASP A 1120 66.91 87.22 -17.86
C ASP A 1120 67.59 86.62 -19.10
N LEU A 1121 67.13 85.43 -19.51
CA LEU A 1121 67.43 84.86 -20.82
C LEU A 1121 66.12 84.46 -21.52
N ALA A 1122 65.96 84.88 -22.77
CA ALA A 1122 64.83 84.51 -23.62
C ALA A 1122 65.29 84.09 -25.03
N VAL A 1123 64.87 82.89 -25.45
CA VAL A 1123 65.14 82.30 -26.77
C VAL A 1123 63.84 82.17 -27.53
N ARG A 1124 63.79 82.61 -28.78
CA ARG A 1124 62.58 82.58 -29.63
C ARG A 1124 62.93 82.24 -31.07
N ILE A 1125 62.33 81.18 -31.60
CA ILE A 1125 62.59 80.62 -32.94
C ILE A 1125 61.25 80.29 -33.61
N ASN A 1126 61.08 80.67 -34.87
CA ASN A 1126 59.98 80.20 -35.71
C ASN A 1126 60.54 79.71 -37.06
N ARG A 1127 60.05 78.57 -37.51
CA ARG A 1127 60.34 77.90 -38.80
C ARG A 1127 59.06 77.39 -39.47
N THR A 1128 57.90 77.85 -39.03
CA THR A 1128 56.61 77.46 -39.61
C THR A 1128 56.32 78.18 -40.93
N GLY A 1129 56.84 79.40 -41.10
CA GLY A 1129 56.49 80.28 -42.21
C GLY A 1129 55.08 80.86 -42.10
N ILE A 1130 54.45 80.78 -40.93
CA ILE A 1130 53.13 81.35 -40.63
C ILE A 1130 53.16 82.09 -39.28
N LEU A 1131 52.08 82.81 -39.00
CA LEU A 1131 51.73 83.25 -37.65
C LEU A 1131 51.47 82.02 -36.77
N VAL A 1132 51.87 82.10 -35.51
CA VAL A 1132 51.59 81.07 -34.49
C VAL A 1132 50.95 81.81 -33.31
N ASP A 1133 49.82 81.32 -32.82
CA ASP A 1133 49.24 81.80 -31.56
C ASP A 1133 48.56 80.60 -30.88
N GLU A 1134 49.40 79.80 -30.23
CA GLU A 1134 49.05 78.49 -29.70
C GLU A 1134 49.24 78.48 -28.18
N THR A 1135 48.44 77.70 -27.47
CA THR A 1135 48.51 77.60 -25.99
C THR A 1135 48.51 76.13 -25.60
N VAL A 1136 49.38 75.76 -24.66
CA VAL A 1136 49.50 74.41 -24.11
C VAL A 1136 49.24 74.44 -22.61
N GLU A 1137 48.38 73.55 -22.15
CA GLU A 1137 48.09 73.32 -20.73
C GLU A 1137 49.28 72.61 -20.08
N VAL A 1138 49.65 73.02 -18.86
CA VAL A 1138 50.77 72.49 -18.09
C VAL A 1138 50.38 72.32 -16.63
N GLY A 1139 51.08 71.45 -15.91
CA GLY A 1139 50.82 71.26 -14.48
C GLY A 1139 49.52 70.52 -14.20
N LEU A 1140 48.98 70.71 -13.00
CA LEU A 1140 47.74 70.05 -12.57
C LEU A 1140 46.55 71.02 -12.45
N ASP A 1141 46.80 72.32 -12.30
CA ASP A 1141 45.77 73.32 -11.95
C ASP A 1141 45.24 74.12 -13.16
N GLY A 1142 45.41 73.60 -14.39
CA GLY A 1142 44.95 74.23 -15.62
C GLY A 1142 45.80 75.44 -16.04
N ASP A 1143 47.04 75.53 -15.55
CA ASP A 1143 47.96 76.59 -15.94
C ASP A 1143 48.44 76.40 -17.39
N SER A 1144 48.98 77.45 -18.02
CA SER A 1144 49.32 77.39 -19.45
C SER A 1144 50.46 78.30 -19.92
N VAL A 1145 51.05 77.87 -21.04
CA VAL A 1145 52.15 78.49 -21.79
C VAL A 1145 51.64 78.93 -23.16
N ARG A 1146 51.89 80.19 -23.56
CA ARG A 1146 51.36 80.74 -24.83
C ARG A 1146 52.46 81.05 -25.85
N ILE A 1147 52.53 80.21 -26.88
CA ILE A 1147 53.47 80.30 -28.01
C ILE A 1147 52.91 81.26 -29.06
N ASN A 1148 53.28 82.54 -28.99
CA ASN A 1148 52.79 83.58 -29.89
C ASN A 1148 53.91 84.18 -30.76
N PHE A 1149 53.78 84.10 -32.09
CA PHE A 1149 54.64 84.75 -33.08
C PHE A 1149 53.77 85.54 -34.08
N GLY A 1150 53.69 86.85 -33.87
CA GLY A 1150 52.95 87.79 -34.71
C GLY A 1150 53.64 88.14 -36.04
N ALA A 1151 53.02 89.07 -36.79
CA ALA A 1151 53.45 89.46 -38.12
C ALA A 1151 54.91 89.96 -38.17
N GLY A 1152 55.68 89.49 -39.16
CA GLY A 1152 57.12 89.72 -39.28
C GLY A 1152 57.98 88.81 -38.38
N GLN A 1153 57.40 87.75 -37.81
CA GLN A 1153 58.11 86.75 -36.98
C GLN A 1153 57.96 85.31 -37.50
N GLU A 1154 57.49 85.12 -38.73
CA GLU A 1154 57.12 83.83 -39.33
C GLU A 1154 58.32 82.90 -39.54
N ASN A 1155 59.53 83.47 -39.64
CA ASN A 1155 60.82 82.76 -39.78
C ASN A 1155 61.90 83.37 -38.88
N GLN A 1156 61.58 83.63 -37.61
CA GLN A 1156 62.47 84.28 -36.64
C GLN A 1156 63.54 83.33 -36.06
N THR A 1157 64.72 83.85 -35.74
CA THR A 1157 65.60 83.32 -34.68
C THR A 1157 66.10 84.50 -33.87
N ARG A 1158 65.91 84.45 -32.56
CA ARG A 1158 66.22 85.54 -31.64
C ARG A 1158 66.64 84.98 -30.29
N VAL A 1159 67.79 85.42 -29.81
CA VAL A 1159 68.17 85.30 -28.40
C VAL A 1159 68.24 86.71 -27.85
N LYS A 1160 67.71 86.92 -26.64
CA LYS A 1160 67.84 88.14 -25.87
C LYS A 1160 68.21 87.75 -24.44
N GLY A 1161 69.04 88.53 -23.80
CA GLY A 1161 69.20 88.50 -22.35
C GLY A 1161 69.61 89.87 -21.85
N GLN A 1162 69.45 90.07 -20.55
CA GLN A 1162 69.93 91.25 -19.84
C GLN A 1162 70.54 90.75 -18.54
N LEU A 1163 71.75 91.21 -18.22
CA LEU A 1163 72.49 90.85 -17.01
C LEU A 1163 72.80 92.14 -16.25
N ILE A 1164 72.62 92.12 -14.93
CA ILE A 1164 72.78 93.23 -14.00
C ILE A 1164 73.72 92.77 -12.87
#